data_AF-F9FYH6-F1
#
_entry.id   AF-F9FYH6-F1
#
_cell.length_a   1.000
_cell.length_b   1.000
_cell.length_c   1.000
_cell.angle_alpha   90.00
_cell.angle_beta   90.00
_cell.angle_gamma   90.00
#
_symmetry.space_group_name_H-M   'P 1'
#
loop_
_entity.id
_entity.type
_entity.pdbx_description
1 polymer ?
#
loop_
_entity_poly.entity_id
_entity_poly.type
_entity_poly.pdbx_seq_one_letter_code
_entity_poly.pdbx_strand_id
1 'polypeptide(L)'
;MADQPKPIRVAVIGGGIAGLLLGQLLSSAPGIDAHVFERYQNEDSLSGYRIQLSLEILNLLKTHLPPETWAKVLPSVAKTPKEGYYHSCFMRPDGHVFYTYLPEEFRKTAAVSRLRLRKGLLYESEKWLTTGKKFTTYQELQDGTIKADFADESSHVCDLIVGADGITSRVRRTLLPSIQTVQTDLVIIYFKVPYTREVESMIPYKTGSLVLYPNGQEITIMTWQNPEQPYAKGLDPEHIDPETSYVMVGFGSRLKDFADQSKSPAEMTHNELKAECISRINAHPTHPSIKALVELVVTDSAYANVFRMVDVRKGAACAMEDAVDLSRTIIRFPGTPAEKRAGMLREYVDTMRARRLKERKRSAFVMNLCFFGTTPLRASARDYGMEIANVWLTASGLVRLAILVLVIGAFVGGIWGLNGEFLKKLAEGLRQVMAQRIELQYEDQGSGDRVFPLSFLDTYFMPVDVVLVINGTLDKDQLRTSLSKTLSLFPPVYGRFRRPSAATRGELSLNLYHPVPLYLQKDHQGAFYPSVWKSFINRITTKKVLNGKAPLLQITVTYLPHTSQTVLGVSFCHVLGDALSLYHLLKAWHDIHTQETLSISPHVAERIRLKSPSKAVLLEDIPRRLPRRSQLFSPTVISKIKAYAPLVHTIVFKTLEYARFDVSAEDLSILVQKARARLHPATCSTQDAFKAYLLKALNRFVYNGLMPHPRVTRIVTIVDARKARNMPREYFGNCITAVDTPYLPASKNLSEVAFAVREGVTGLTPEKSAKGDEWIQSIQAVNGLMDLAPAFDPDTLYVDDWTKVSMEEINFGQEQHMFCQPLEVEALPVRNWCMIYKAKSANDAGDAKRLGYQVQVSVPKGQVAELMKGIVTDLQEGFDEYFW
;
A
#
# COMPACT_ATOMS: atom_id res chain seq x y z
N MET A 1 -47.97 -6.97 -48.64
CA MET A 1 -47.63 -6.30 -47.37
C MET A 1 -46.69 -7.22 -46.62
N ALA A 2 -45.40 -6.88 -46.54
CA ALA A 2 -44.43 -7.73 -45.85
C ALA A 2 -44.72 -7.70 -44.34
N ASP A 3 -44.73 -8.88 -43.74
CA ASP A 3 -45.05 -9.17 -42.34
C ASP A 3 -44.18 -8.31 -41.41
N GLN A 4 -44.75 -7.26 -40.81
CA GLN A 4 -44.00 -6.46 -39.84
C GLN A 4 -43.74 -7.33 -38.61
N PRO A 5 -42.48 -7.41 -38.12
CA PRO A 5 -42.16 -8.24 -36.96
C PRO A 5 -43.00 -7.81 -35.76
N LYS A 6 -43.64 -8.78 -35.08
CA LYS A 6 -44.41 -8.53 -33.86
C LYS A 6 -43.54 -7.81 -32.82
N PRO A 7 -44.07 -6.78 -32.13
CA PRO A 7 -43.32 -6.04 -31.13
C PRO A 7 -42.93 -6.94 -29.96
N ILE A 8 -41.77 -6.67 -29.35
CA ILE A 8 -41.29 -7.38 -28.17
C ILE A 8 -42.00 -6.82 -26.94
N ARG A 9 -42.75 -7.67 -26.23
CA ARG A 9 -43.50 -7.29 -25.03
C ARG A 9 -42.60 -7.32 -23.80
N VAL A 10 -42.53 -6.23 -23.06
CA VAL A 10 -41.66 -6.07 -21.88
C VAL A 10 -42.50 -5.68 -20.67
N ALA A 11 -42.58 -6.56 -19.67
CA ALA A 11 -43.24 -6.27 -18.40
C ALA A 11 -42.23 -5.77 -17.36
N VAL A 12 -42.37 -4.54 -16.89
CA VAL A 12 -41.54 -3.95 -15.83
C VAL A 12 -42.31 -3.99 -14.51
N ILE A 13 -41.81 -4.73 -13.54
CA ILE A 13 -42.45 -4.89 -12.23
C ILE A 13 -41.87 -3.86 -11.25
N GLY A 14 -42.65 -2.84 -10.89
CA GLY A 14 -42.31 -1.76 -9.97
C GLY A 14 -42.20 -0.40 -10.65
N GLY A 15 -43.03 0.55 -10.21
CA GLY A 15 -43.09 1.95 -10.65
C GLY A 15 -42.29 2.91 -9.77
N GLY A 16 -41.15 2.47 -9.25
CA GLY A 16 -40.13 3.37 -8.67
C GLY A 16 -39.42 4.18 -9.77
N ILE A 17 -38.52 5.10 -9.38
CA ILE A 17 -37.83 6.00 -10.35
C ILE A 17 -37.20 5.22 -11.53
N ALA A 18 -36.50 4.11 -11.24
CA ALA A 18 -35.83 3.32 -12.27
C ALA A 18 -36.83 2.60 -13.20
N GLY A 19 -37.95 2.10 -12.66
CA GLY A 19 -38.98 1.43 -13.44
C GLY A 19 -39.76 2.40 -14.33
N LEU A 20 -40.12 3.58 -13.80
CA LEU A 20 -40.75 4.64 -14.59
C LEU A 20 -39.82 5.19 -15.67
N LEU A 21 -38.53 5.37 -15.36
CA LEU A 21 -37.54 5.77 -16.33
C LEU A 21 -37.40 4.73 -17.45
N LEU A 22 -37.32 3.45 -17.10
CA LEU A 22 -37.27 2.38 -18.10
C LEU A 22 -38.54 2.36 -18.95
N GLY A 23 -39.72 2.54 -18.34
CA GLY A 23 -41.00 2.67 -19.03
C GLY A 23 -40.98 3.79 -20.07
N GLN A 24 -40.63 5.01 -19.68
CA GLN A 24 -40.50 6.17 -20.58
C GLN A 24 -39.51 5.94 -21.73
N LEU A 25 -38.37 5.31 -21.45
CA LEU A 25 -37.35 5.07 -22.47
C LEU A 25 -37.77 3.99 -23.48
N LEU A 26 -38.60 3.03 -23.07
CA LEU A 26 -39.06 1.94 -23.92
C LEU A 26 -40.40 2.25 -24.60
N SER A 27 -41.27 3.07 -24.01
CA SER A 27 -42.60 3.38 -24.53
C SER A 27 -42.57 4.06 -25.91
N SER A 28 -41.48 4.75 -26.23
CA SER A 28 -41.29 5.43 -27.52
C SER A 28 -40.39 4.64 -28.48
N ALA A 29 -39.96 3.43 -28.13
CA ALA A 29 -39.04 2.64 -28.94
C ALA A 29 -39.77 1.82 -30.01
N PRO A 30 -39.38 1.92 -31.30
CA PRO A 30 -40.00 1.12 -32.36
C PRO A 30 -39.84 -0.39 -32.12
N GLY A 31 -40.94 -1.15 -32.29
CA GLY A 31 -40.93 -2.60 -32.16
C GLY A 31 -40.87 -3.12 -30.72
N ILE A 32 -41.06 -2.26 -29.71
CA ILE A 32 -41.17 -2.64 -28.30
C ILE A 32 -42.58 -2.28 -27.79
N ASP A 33 -43.19 -3.18 -27.03
CA ASP A 33 -44.43 -2.97 -26.28
C ASP A 33 -44.12 -3.10 -24.79
N ALA A 34 -43.83 -1.99 -24.12
CA ALA A 34 -43.39 -1.99 -22.72
C ALA A 34 -44.50 -1.52 -21.78
N HIS A 35 -44.72 -2.27 -20.70
CA HIS A 35 -45.72 -1.95 -19.69
C HIS A 35 -45.16 -2.05 -18.27
N VAL A 36 -45.42 -1.05 -17.44
CA VAL A 36 -44.97 -0.94 -16.05
C VAL A 36 -46.14 -1.24 -15.12
N PHE A 37 -45.92 -2.13 -14.15
CA PHE A 37 -46.90 -2.51 -13.14
C PHE A 37 -46.45 -2.06 -11.75
N GLU A 38 -47.24 -1.22 -11.07
CA GLU A 38 -46.94 -0.69 -9.74
C GLU A 38 -48.02 -1.09 -8.73
N ARG A 39 -47.60 -1.49 -7.53
CA ARG A 39 -48.50 -1.97 -6.47
C ARG A 39 -49.28 -0.85 -5.78
N TYR A 40 -48.71 0.35 -5.68
CA TYR A 40 -49.32 1.47 -4.96
C TYR A 40 -50.01 2.44 -5.93
N GLN A 41 -51.17 2.94 -5.51
CA GLN A 41 -51.86 4.04 -6.22
C GLN A 41 -51.24 5.40 -5.84
N ASN A 42 -50.81 5.55 -4.59
CA ASN A 42 -50.26 6.80 -4.05
C ASN A 42 -48.72 6.78 -4.00
N GLU A 43 -48.14 7.96 -3.77
CA GLU A 43 -46.70 8.16 -3.73
C GLU A 43 -46.02 7.49 -2.52
N ASP A 44 -44.79 7.00 -2.73
CA ASP A 44 -43.91 6.53 -1.66
C ASP A 44 -43.51 7.71 -0.74
N SER A 45 -43.58 7.53 0.58
CA SER A 45 -43.11 8.49 1.61
C SER A 45 -41.70 9.05 1.35
N LEU A 46 -40.80 8.25 0.77
CA LEU A 46 -39.45 8.68 0.39
C LEU A 46 -39.42 9.63 -0.82
N SER A 47 -40.52 9.74 -1.59
CA SER A 47 -40.60 10.62 -2.75
C SER A 47 -40.44 12.08 -2.36
N GLY A 48 -40.78 12.46 -1.12
CA GLY A 48 -40.68 13.84 -0.65
C GLY A 48 -39.25 14.39 -0.56
N TYR A 49 -38.21 13.55 -0.61
CA TYR A 49 -36.82 13.94 -0.36
C TYR A 49 -35.97 14.07 -1.62
N ARG A 50 -34.81 14.70 -1.50
CA ARG A 50 -33.93 14.92 -2.64
C ARG A 50 -32.99 13.74 -2.86
N ILE A 51 -32.67 13.47 -4.11
CA ILE A 51 -31.54 12.63 -4.52
C ILE A 51 -30.45 13.51 -5.13
N GLN A 52 -29.27 12.94 -5.27
CA GLN A 52 -28.16 13.58 -5.96
C GLN A 52 -27.89 12.80 -7.24
N LEU A 53 -28.00 13.48 -8.38
CA LEU A 53 -27.70 12.91 -9.70
C LEU A 53 -26.47 13.59 -10.28
N SER A 54 -25.65 12.84 -11.02
CA SER A 54 -24.59 13.45 -11.82
C SER A 54 -25.18 14.21 -13.01
N LEU A 55 -24.49 15.25 -13.45
CA LEU A 55 -24.85 15.98 -14.67
C LEU A 55 -24.78 15.07 -15.90
N GLU A 56 -23.94 14.02 -15.86
CA GLU A 56 -23.90 12.98 -16.89
C GLU A 56 -25.21 12.22 -16.95
N ILE A 57 -25.75 11.75 -15.82
CA ILE A 57 -27.08 11.12 -15.76
C ILE A 57 -28.13 12.10 -16.28
N LEU A 58 -28.13 13.36 -15.83
CA LEU A 58 -29.09 14.35 -16.30
C LEU A 58 -28.99 14.59 -17.81
N ASN A 59 -27.77 14.62 -18.36
CA ASN A 59 -27.56 14.73 -19.80
C ASN A 59 -28.05 13.48 -20.54
N LEU A 60 -27.82 12.28 -19.99
CA LEU A 60 -28.39 11.04 -20.51
C LEU A 60 -29.92 11.10 -20.53
N LEU A 61 -30.56 11.56 -19.45
CA LEU A 61 -32.01 11.74 -19.41
C LEU A 61 -32.46 12.73 -20.49
N LYS A 62 -31.79 13.88 -20.61
CA LYS A 62 -32.09 14.88 -21.64
C LYS A 62 -31.94 14.34 -23.06
N THR A 63 -30.94 13.50 -23.30
CA THR A 63 -30.68 12.92 -24.63
C THR A 63 -31.68 11.82 -24.99
N HIS A 64 -32.11 11.01 -24.02
CA HIS A 64 -32.85 9.78 -24.28
C HIS A 64 -34.35 9.87 -23.96
N LEU A 65 -34.79 10.80 -23.11
CA LEU A 65 -36.22 11.02 -22.89
C LEU A 65 -36.84 11.82 -24.03
N PRO A 66 -38.14 11.61 -24.31
CA PRO A 66 -38.90 12.51 -25.19
C PRO A 66 -38.77 13.97 -24.73
N PRO A 67 -38.65 14.95 -25.65
CA PRO A 67 -38.48 16.36 -25.29
C PRO A 67 -39.57 16.90 -24.33
N GLU A 68 -40.82 16.50 -24.54
CA GLU A 68 -41.97 16.86 -23.70
C GLU A 68 -41.82 16.29 -22.28
N THR A 69 -41.45 15.02 -22.16
CA THR A 69 -41.18 14.37 -20.86
C THR A 69 -40.01 15.04 -20.15
N TRP A 70 -38.92 15.34 -20.87
CA TRP A 70 -37.78 16.07 -20.30
C TRP A 70 -38.19 17.45 -19.79
N ALA A 71 -39.08 18.16 -20.49
CA ALA A 71 -39.60 19.45 -20.03
C ALA A 71 -40.35 19.34 -18.70
N LYS A 72 -40.98 18.19 -18.40
CA LYS A 72 -41.60 17.91 -17.09
C LYS A 72 -40.62 17.42 -16.03
N VAL A 73 -39.53 16.78 -16.43
CA VAL A 73 -38.46 16.33 -15.52
C VAL A 73 -37.55 17.49 -15.10
N LEU A 74 -37.25 18.43 -16.00
CA LEU A 74 -36.30 19.51 -15.77
C LEU A 74 -36.58 20.32 -14.49
N PRO A 75 -37.85 20.67 -14.14
CA PRO A 75 -38.14 21.40 -12.91
C PRO A 75 -37.85 20.62 -11.61
N SER A 76 -37.55 19.32 -11.68
CA SER A 76 -37.09 18.55 -10.52
C SER A 76 -35.65 18.86 -10.14
N VAL A 77 -34.85 19.31 -11.10
CA VAL A 77 -33.47 19.74 -10.89
C VAL A 77 -33.51 21.07 -10.15
N ALA A 78 -32.92 21.10 -8.96
CA ALA A 78 -32.91 22.32 -8.18
C ALA A 78 -32.15 23.44 -8.90
N LYS A 79 -32.48 24.68 -8.51
CA LYS A 79 -31.76 25.87 -8.95
C LYS A 79 -30.27 25.66 -8.74
N THR A 80 -29.48 25.97 -9.77
CA THR A 80 -28.03 25.96 -9.66
C THR A 80 -27.62 27.00 -8.61
N PRO A 81 -26.82 26.62 -7.61
CA PRO A 81 -26.27 27.58 -6.64
C PRO A 81 -25.52 28.72 -7.34
N LYS A 82 -25.35 29.87 -6.68
CA LYS A 82 -24.65 31.04 -7.25
C LYS A 82 -23.25 30.69 -7.76
N GLU A 83 -22.62 29.69 -7.16
CA GLU A 83 -21.28 29.20 -7.47
C GLU A 83 -21.23 28.20 -8.64
N GLY A 84 -22.38 27.88 -9.25
CA GLY A 84 -22.47 27.03 -10.43
C GLY A 84 -22.58 25.52 -10.17
N TYR A 85 -22.43 25.05 -8.92
CA TYR A 85 -22.49 23.62 -8.57
C TYR A 85 -22.73 23.37 -7.07
N TYR A 86 -23.18 22.15 -6.75
CA TYR A 86 -23.41 21.71 -5.37
C TYR A 86 -22.09 21.43 -4.62
N HIS A 87 -21.99 21.99 -3.42
CA HIS A 87 -20.89 21.84 -2.48
C HIS A 87 -21.33 20.99 -1.29
N SER A 88 -20.42 20.18 -0.75
CA SER A 88 -20.61 19.49 0.52
C SER A 88 -19.34 19.53 1.37
N CYS A 89 -19.48 19.53 2.69
CA CYS A 89 -18.36 19.43 3.62
C CYS A 89 -18.59 18.36 4.71
N PHE A 90 -17.53 17.95 5.40
CA PHE A 90 -17.59 17.30 6.70
C PHE A 90 -17.17 18.29 7.76
N MET A 91 -17.90 18.29 8.88
CA MET A 91 -17.71 19.22 9.97
C MET A 91 -17.88 18.53 11.32
N ARG A 92 -17.25 19.09 12.35
CA ARG A 92 -17.44 18.68 13.74
C ARG A 92 -18.73 19.29 14.30
N PRO A 93 -19.28 18.75 15.40
CA PRO A 93 -20.48 19.29 16.02
C PRO A 93 -20.35 20.77 16.41
N ASP A 94 -19.14 21.21 16.79
CA ASP A 94 -18.83 22.60 17.17
C ASP A 94 -18.87 23.61 16.02
N GLY A 95 -19.10 23.16 14.78
CA GLY A 95 -19.13 24.03 13.60
C GLY A 95 -17.85 24.01 12.76
N HIS A 96 -16.78 23.39 13.24
CA HIS A 96 -15.50 23.38 12.53
C HIS A 96 -15.56 22.50 11.27
N VAL A 97 -15.47 23.14 10.10
CA VAL A 97 -15.37 22.47 8.80
C VAL A 97 -13.96 21.95 8.60
N PHE A 98 -13.82 20.63 8.57
CA PHE A 98 -12.51 19.99 8.51
C PHE A 98 -12.26 19.30 7.16
N TYR A 99 -13.30 19.12 6.34
CA TYR A 99 -13.13 18.63 4.98
C TYR A 99 -14.17 19.22 4.02
N THR A 100 -13.75 19.78 2.90
CA THR A 100 -14.62 20.28 1.82
C THR A 100 -14.55 19.32 0.65
N TYR A 101 -15.61 18.54 0.46
CA TYR A 101 -15.65 17.52 -0.57
C TYR A 101 -15.89 18.14 -1.94
N LEU A 102 -14.80 18.33 -2.68
CA LEU A 102 -14.80 18.95 -4.03
C LEU A 102 -14.10 18.12 -5.14
N PRO A 103 -14.35 16.81 -5.30
CA PRO A 103 -14.03 16.13 -6.56
C PRO A 103 -14.76 16.79 -7.73
N GLU A 104 -14.13 16.85 -8.90
CA GLU A 104 -14.76 17.34 -10.13
C GLU A 104 -16.07 16.58 -10.45
N GLU A 105 -16.11 15.28 -10.13
CA GLU A 105 -17.30 14.44 -10.24
C GLU A 105 -18.49 14.97 -9.43
N PHE A 106 -18.25 15.59 -8.26
CA PHE A 106 -19.31 16.15 -7.41
C PHE A 106 -19.69 17.57 -7.79
N ARG A 107 -18.76 18.36 -8.34
CA ARG A 107 -19.10 19.61 -9.04
C ARG A 107 -20.05 19.35 -10.22
N LYS A 108 -19.96 18.14 -10.80
CA LYS A 108 -20.88 17.65 -11.83
C LYS A 108 -22.05 16.89 -11.21
N THR A 109 -22.66 17.40 -10.15
CA THR A 109 -23.93 16.87 -9.62
C THR A 109 -24.96 17.96 -9.39
N ALA A 110 -26.24 17.57 -9.37
CA ALA A 110 -27.34 18.43 -8.97
C ALA A 110 -28.22 17.73 -7.93
N ALA A 111 -28.78 18.53 -7.01
CA ALA A 111 -29.89 18.07 -6.19
C ALA A 111 -31.15 17.97 -7.06
N VAL A 112 -31.84 16.84 -6.94
CA VAL A 112 -33.05 16.55 -7.70
C VAL A 112 -34.15 16.15 -6.72
N SER A 113 -35.28 16.84 -6.78
CA SER A 113 -36.47 16.45 -6.01
C SER A 113 -36.97 15.12 -6.58
N ARG A 114 -36.93 14.08 -5.75
CA ARG A 114 -37.39 12.74 -6.16
C ARG A 114 -38.87 12.78 -6.54
N LEU A 115 -39.66 13.60 -5.86
CA LEU A 115 -41.07 13.83 -6.14
C LEU A 115 -41.27 14.41 -7.53
N ARG A 116 -40.68 15.58 -7.80
CA ARG A 116 -40.85 16.25 -9.10
C ARG A 116 -40.29 15.41 -10.24
N LEU A 117 -39.17 14.69 -10.00
CA LEU A 117 -38.61 13.75 -10.97
C LEU A 117 -39.63 12.65 -11.29
N ARG A 118 -40.23 12.06 -10.25
CA ARG A 118 -41.27 11.05 -10.41
C ARG A 118 -42.49 11.61 -11.16
N LYS A 119 -42.98 12.80 -10.82
CA LYS A 119 -44.09 13.48 -11.51
C LYS A 119 -43.76 13.73 -12.98
N GLY A 120 -42.54 14.16 -13.29
CA GLY A 120 -42.09 14.34 -14.67
C GLY A 120 -42.03 13.03 -15.45
N LEU A 121 -41.53 11.95 -14.84
CA LEU A 121 -41.52 10.62 -15.46
C LEU A 121 -42.92 9.99 -15.60
N LEU A 122 -43.93 10.51 -14.91
CA LEU A 122 -45.33 10.09 -15.09
C LEU A 122 -46.03 10.79 -16.26
N TYR A 123 -45.39 11.79 -16.88
CA TYR A 123 -45.99 12.51 -18.00
C TYR A 123 -46.39 11.54 -19.12
N GLU A 124 -47.66 11.56 -19.50
CA GLU A 124 -48.28 10.67 -20.51
C GLU A 124 -48.04 9.17 -20.25
N SER A 125 -48.03 8.77 -18.98
CA SER A 125 -47.79 7.38 -18.56
C SER A 125 -49.01 6.47 -18.63
N GLU A 126 -50.20 7.00 -18.86
CA GLU A 126 -51.47 6.27 -18.80
C GLU A 126 -51.53 5.08 -19.79
N LYS A 127 -50.75 5.16 -20.87
CA LYS A 127 -50.70 4.12 -21.92
C LYS A 127 -49.81 2.93 -21.57
N TRP A 128 -48.84 3.11 -20.69
CA TRP A 128 -47.80 2.11 -20.40
C TRP A 128 -47.59 1.86 -18.91
N LEU A 129 -48.36 2.49 -18.02
CA LEU A 129 -48.31 2.29 -16.57
C LEU A 129 -49.69 1.85 -16.05
N THR A 130 -49.71 0.81 -15.21
CA THR A 130 -50.89 0.44 -14.41
C THR A 130 -50.53 0.35 -12.93
N THR A 131 -51.21 1.15 -12.10
CA THR A 131 -51.08 1.15 -10.65
C THR A 131 -52.06 0.17 -9.99
N GLY A 132 -51.89 -0.11 -8.69
CA GLY A 132 -52.68 -1.11 -7.97
C GLY A 132 -52.37 -2.57 -8.33
N LYS A 133 -51.40 -2.82 -9.23
CA LYS A 133 -51.02 -4.15 -9.71
C LYS A 133 -49.90 -4.72 -8.86
N LYS A 134 -50.28 -5.39 -7.78
CA LYS A 134 -49.33 -6.07 -6.87
C LYS A 134 -48.89 -7.40 -7.47
N PHE A 135 -47.69 -7.44 -8.02
CA PHE A 135 -47.06 -8.65 -8.56
C PHE A 135 -46.93 -9.77 -7.50
N THR A 136 -47.22 -11.01 -7.90
CA THR A 136 -47.15 -12.18 -7.03
C THR A 136 -46.07 -13.17 -7.48
N THR A 137 -46.14 -13.65 -8.72
CA THR A 137 -45.22 -14.61 -9.34
C THR A 137 -45.22 -14.50 -10.86
N TYR A 138 -44.29 -15.18 -11.52
CA TYR A 138 -44.29 -15.36 -12.96
C TYR A 138 -44.10 -16.84 -13.31
N GLN A 139 -44.53 -17.23 -14.51
CA GLN A 139 -44.36 -18.58 -15.07
C GLN A 139 -43.88 -18.48 -16.51
N GLU A 140 -42.89 -19.31 -16.87
CA GLU A 140 -42.47 -19.46 -18.26
C GLU A 140 -43.43 -20.45 -18.95
N LEU A 141 -43.99 -20.05 -20.08
CA LEU A 141 -44.93 -20.83 -20.88
C LEU A 141 -44.18 -21.70 -21.90
N GLN A 142 -44.87 -22.68 -22.48
CA GLN A 142 -44.28 -23.63 -23.43
C GLN A 142 -43.73 -22.97 -24.71
N ASP A 143 -44.28 -21.81 -25.08
CA ASP A 143 -43.85 -21.03 -26.23
C ASP A 143 -42.66 -20.09 -25.93
N GLY A 144 -42.10 -20.15 -24.72
CA GLY A 144 -41.00 -19.30 -24.26
C GLY A 144 -41.41 -17.90 -23.80
N THR A 145 -42.72 -17.59 -23.80
CA THR A 145 -43.24 -16.34 -23.23
C THR A 145 -43.41 -16.45 -21.72
N ILE A 146 -43.55 -15.33 -21.04
CA ILE A 146 -43.62 -15.23 -19.58
C ILE A 146 -44.99 -14.68 -19.20
N LYS A 147 -45.72 -15.42 -18.37
CA LYS A 147 -46.96 -14.96 -17.73
C LYS A 147 -46.65 -14.39 -16.35
N ALA A 148 -46.94 -13.10 -16.13
CA ALA A 148 -46.86 -12.44 -14.83
C ALA A 148 -48.25 -12.41 -14.17
N ASP A 149 -48.34 -12.87 -12.91
CA ASP A 149 -49.59 -12.94 -12.15
C ASP A 149 -49.64 -11.87 -11.05
N PHE A 150 -50.82 -11.28 -10.85
CA PHE A 150 -51.05 -10.20 -9.89
C PHE A 150 -52.04 -10.61 -8.79
N ALA A 151 -52.02 -9.88 -7.67
CA ALA A 151 -52.82 -10.21 -6.49
C ALA A 151 -54.34 -10.02 -6.70
N ASP A 152 -54.75 -9.32 -7.75
CA ASP A 152 -56.15 -9.16 -8.17
C ASP A 152 -56.58 -10.25 -9.16
N GLU A 153 -55.84 -11.36 -9.21
CA GLU A 153 -56.06 -12.53 -10.08
C GLU A 153 -55.90 -12.25 -11.59
N SER A 154 -55.59 -11.02 -11.96
CA SER A 154 -55.24 -10.67 -13.33
C SER A 154 -53.85 -11.19 -13.70
N SER A 155 -53.60 -11.32 -15.00
CA SER A 155 -52.30 -11.76 -15.53
C SER A 155 -51.93 -11.01 -16.80
N HIS A 156 -50.64 -10.98 -17.12
CA HIS A 156 -50.10 -10.34 -18.31
C HIS A 156 -49.01 -11.21 -18.95
N VAL A 157 -49.07 -11.41 -20.27
CA VAL A 157 -48.10 -12.25 -21.00
C VAL A 157 -47.12 -11.36 -21.76
N CYS A 158 -45.82 -11.56 -21.53
CA CYS A 158 -44.73 -10.79 -22.10
C CYS A 158 -43.57 -11.67 -22.58
N ASP A 159 -42.64 -11.10 -23.34
CA ASP A 159 -41.43 -11.80 -23.82
C ASP A 159 -40.22 -11.55 -22.90
N LEU A 160 -40.26 -10.48 -22.09
CA LEU A 160 -39.23 -10.16 -21.10
C LEU A 160 -39.87 -9.57 -19.83
N ILE A 161 -39.46 -10.07 -18.66
CA ILE A 161 -39.81 -9.49 -17.37
C ILE A 161 -38.60 -8.78 -16.73
N VAL A 162 -38.80 -7.56 -16.25
CA VAL A 162 -37.77 -6.75 -15.58
C VAL A 162 -38.20 -6.44 -14.15
N GLY A 163 -37.42 -6.91 -13.17
CA GLY A 163 -37.66 -6.59 -11.75
C GLY A 163 -37.11 -5.22 -11.35
N ALA A 164 -38.00 -4.23 -11.20
CA ALA A 164 -37.73 -2.88 -10.69
C ALA A 164 -38.41 -2.61 -9.33
N ASP A 165 -38.77 -3.66 -8.59
CA ASP A 165 -39.60 -3.69 -7.37
C ASP A 165 -38.79 -3.62 -6.06
N GLY A 166 -37.58 -3.06 -6.12
CA GLY A 166 -36.80 -2.60 -4.97
C GLY A 166 -36.18 -3.71 -4.10
N ILE A 167 -35.83 -3.37 -2.86
CA ILE A 167 -35.10 -4.27 -1.94
C ILE A 167 -35.92 -5.52 -1.58
N THR A 168 -37.24 -5.40 -1.57
CA THR A 168 -38.19 -6.49 -1.32
C THR A 168 -38.63 -7.22 -2.59
N SER A 169 -37.88 -7.06 -3.69
CA SER A 169 -38.22 -7.61 -5.00
C SER A 169 -38.66 -9.08 -4.94
N ARG A 170 -39.88 -9.35 -5.40
CA ARG A 170 -40.43 -10.70 -5.52
C ARG A 170 -39.86 -11.38 -6.75
N VAL A 171 -39.70 -10.64 -7.86
CA VAL A 171 -39.04 -11.15 -9.08
C VAL A 171 -37.66 -11.71 -8.74
N ARG A 172 -36.83 -10.96 -8.01
CA ARG A 172 -35.51 -11.42 -7.56
C ARG A 172 -35.59 -12.64 -6.66
N ARG A 173 -36.51 -12.67 -5.69
CA ARG A 173 -36.62 -13.80 -4.74
C ARG A 173 -36.95 -15.10 -5.46
N THR A 174 -37.80 -15.06 -6.48
CA THR A 174 -38.12 -16.23 -7.30
C THR A 174 -36.93 -16.64 -8.17
N LEU A 175 -36.29 -15.68 -8.85
CA LEU A 175 -35.18 -15.97 -9.79
C LEU A 175 -33.87 -16.34 -9.09
N LEU A 176 -33.59 -15.75 -7.92
CA LEU A 176 -32.32 -15.84 -7.19
C LEU A 176 -32.57 -16.05 -5.68
N PRO A 177 -33.13 -17.21 -5.27
CA PRO A 177 -33.55 -17.45 -3.88
C PRO A 177 -32.39 -17.49 -2.88
N SER A 178 -31.17 -17.80 -3.34
CA SER A 178 -29.96 -17.78 -2.51
C SER A 178 -29.52 -16.38 -2.07
N ILE A 179 -30.01 -15.32 -2.71
CA ILE A 179 -29.63 -13.94 -2.42
C ILE A 179 -30.61 -13.35 -1.40
N GLN A 180 -30.16 -13.25 -0.15
CA GLN A 180 -30.95 -12.72 0.96
C GLN A 180 -30.75 -11.22 1.20
N THR A 181 -31.77 -10.60 1.80
CA THR A 181 -31.70 -9.22 2.32
C THR A 181 -31.33 -9.26 3.79
N VAL A 182 -30.26 -8.56 4.18
CA VAL A 182 -29.79 -8.44 5.56
C VAL A 182 -30.15 -7.04 6.07
N GLN A 183 -30.88 -6.97 7.18
CA GLN A 183 -31.07 -5.70 7.89
C GLN A 183 -29.77 -5.31 8.60
N THR A 184 -29.37 -4.05 8.49
CA THR A 184 -28.17 -3.54 9.16
C THR A 184 -28.54 -2.90 10.48
N ASP A 185 -27.52 -2.58 11.28
CA ASP A 185 -27.66 -1.83 12.53
C ASP A 185 -27.75 -0.32 12.30
N LEU A 186 -27.87 0.16 11.06
CA LEU A 186 -27.77 1.58 10.72
C LEU A 186 -29.15 2.15 10.45
N VAL A 187 -29.41 3.32 11.03
CA VAL A 187 -30.67 4.05 10.87
C VAL A 187 -30.37 5.50 10.55
N ILE A 188 -31.13 6.07 9.61
CA ILE A 188 -31.18 7.51 9.42
C ILE A 188 -32.62 7.98 9.59
N ILE A 189 -32.82 9.01 10.40
CA ILE A 189 -34.09 9.74 10.53
C ILE A 189 -33.97 11.00 9.67
N TYR A 190 -34.87 11.19 8.70
CA TYR A 190 -34.90 12.37 7.85
C TYR A 190 -36.01 13.32 8.28
N PHE A 191 -35.74 14.61 8.19
CA PHE A 191 -36.71 15.69 8.28
C PHE A 191 -36.47 16.72 7.17
N LYS A 192 -37.45 17.59 6.97
CA LYS A 192 -37.32 18.81 6.17
C LYS A 192 -37.37 20.05 7.06
N VAL A 193 -36.70 21.10 6.62
CA VAL A 193 -36.84 22.47 7.12
C VAL A 193 -37.15 23.36 5.90
N PRO A 194 -38.16 24.24 5.93
CA PRO A 194 -38.43 25.15 4.82
C PRO A 194 -37.22 26.06 4.55
N TYR A 195 -36.79 26.16 3.30
CA TYR A 195 -35.64 26.96 2.90
C TYR A 195 -36.03 28.44 2.80
N THR A 196 -35.99 29.16 3.91
CA THR A 196 -36.17 30.63 3.94
C THR A 196 -34.82 31.34 3.90
N ARG A 197 -34.82 32.68 3.81
CA ARG A 197 -33.58 33.47 3.89
C ARG A 197 -32.94 33.37 5.28
N GLU A 198 -33.76 33.26 6.32
CA GLU A 198 -33.29 33.06 7.69
C GLU A 198 -32.59 31.69 7.80
N VAL A 199 -33.23 30.62 7.32
CA VAL A 199 -32.66 29.26 7.34
C VAL A 199 -31.39 29.16 6.49
N GLU A 200 -31.34 29.83 5.33
CA GLU A 200 -30.12 29.90 4.52
C GLU A 200 -28.91 30.41 5.31
N SER A 201 -29.10 31.37 6.21
CA SER A 201 -28.03 31.88 7.08
C SER A 201 -27.63 30.91 8.21
N MET A 202 -28.47 29.93 8.54
CA MET A 202 -28.19 28.90 9.56
C MET A 202 -27.42 27.70 8.98
N ILE A 203 -27.45 27.51 7.65
CA ILE A 203 -26.80 26.39 7.00
C ILE A 203 -25.28 26.54 7.16
N PRO A 204 -24.60 25.58 7.80
CA PRO A 204 -23.19 25.76 8.15
C PRO A 204 -22.27 25.93 6.95
N TYR A 205 -22.63 25.34 5.79
CA TYR A 205 -21.81 25.40 4.60
C TYR A 205 -22.60 25.23 3.29
N LYS A 206 -22.78 26.32 2.55
CA LYS A 206 -23.31 26.36 1.17
C LYS A 206 -24.56 25.48 0.97
N THR A 207 -24.43 24.37 0.25
CA THR A 207 -25.56 23.51 -0.17
C THR A 207 -25.59 22.16 0.53
N GLY A 208 -24.61 21.85 1.38
CA GLY A 208 -24.48 20.53 1.99
C GLY A 208 -23.41 20.41 3.08
N SER A 209 -23.72 19.69 4.16
CA SER A 209 -22.81 19.44 5.29
C SER A 209 -23.09 18.07 5.91
N LEU A 210 -22.05 17.35 6.31
CA LEU A 210 -22.11 16.16 7.16
C LEU A 210 -21.44 16.47 8.51
N VAL A 211 -22.23 16.56 9.57
CA VAL A 211 -21.77 16.80 10.93
C VAL A 211 -21.45 15.45 11.57
N LEU A 212 -20.20 15.18 11.91
CA LEU A 212 -19.77 13.88 12.43
C LEU A 212 -19.51 13.93 13.94
N TYR A 213 -20.26 13.15 14.72
CA TYR A 213 -20.09 13.11 16.17
C TYR A 213 -19.03 12.07 16.59
N PRO A 214 -18.37 12.26 17.77
CA PRO A 214 -17.36 11.32 18.27
C PRO A 214 -17.88 9.94 18.69
N ASN A 215 -19.18 9.84 18.98
CA ASN A 215 -19.87 8.60 19.36
C ASN A 215 -20.36 7.79 18.15
N GLY A 216 -20.12 8.27 16.92
CA GLY A 216 -20.51 7.58 15.70
C GLY A 216 -21.91 7.94 15.21
N GLN A 217 -22.50 9.02 15.72
CA GLN A 217 -23.69 9.63 15.14
C GLN A 217 -23.31 10.66 14.06
N GLU A 218 -24.24 10.97 13.16
CA GLU A 218 -24.04 12.02 12.14
C GLU A 218 -25.31 12.83 11.89
N ILE A 219 -25.12 14.07 11.41
CA ILE A 219 -26.21 14.89 10.87
C ILE A 219 -25.88 15.27 9.43
N THR A 220 -26.73 14.91 8.49
CA THR A 220 -26.64 15.26 7.08
C THR A 220 -27.55 16.45 6.80
N ILE A 221 -27.00 17.58 6.42
CA ILE A 221 -27.74 18.81 6.07
C ILE A 221 -27.57 19.02 4.57
N MET A 222 -28.66 19.10 3.80
CA MET A 222 -28.56 19.20 2.35
C MET A 222 -29.72 19.97 1.73
N THR A 223 -29.47 20.85 0.77
CA THR A 223 -30.51 21.73 0.21
C THR A 223 -31.12 21.18 -1.08
N TRP A 224 -32.40 21.50 -1.30
CA TRP A 224 -33.05 21.47 -2.61
C TRP A 224 -33.85 22.78 -2.77
N GLN A 225 -33.44 23.59 -3.75
CA GLN A 225 -34.11 24.84 -4.08
C GLN A 225 -34.94 24.65 -5.34
N ASN A 226 -36.25 24.83 -5.23
CA ASN A 226 -37.14 24.80 -6.38
C ASN A 226 -36.71 25.89 -7.39
N PRO A 227 -36.49 25.54 -8.68
CA PRO A 227 -36.03 26.50 -9.69
C PRO A 227 -37.03 27.64 -9.94
N GLU A 228 -38.32 27.40 -9.74
CA GLU A 228 -39.40 28.37 -9.92
C GLU A 228 -39.62 29.22 -8.67
N GLN A 229 -39.44 28.63 -7.48
CA GLN A 229 -39.61 29.30 -6.19
C GLN A 229 -38.48 28.96 -5.21
N PRO A 230 -37.31 29.59 -5.33
CA PRO A 230 -36.09 29.18 -4.61
C PRO A 230 -36.14 29.30 -3.08
N TYR A 231 -37.10 30.08 -2.55
CA TYR A 231 -37.33 30.23 -1.12
C TYR A 231 -38.75 29.82 -0.74
N ALA A 232 -38.90 29.23 0.45
CA ALA A 232 -40.18 29.00 1.08
C ALA A 232 -40.87 30.33 1.44
N LYS A 233 -42.21 30.37 1.41
CA LYS A 233 -43.00 31.57 1.71
C LYS A 233 -43.10 31.89 3.20
N GLY A 234 -42.72 30.95 4.06
CA GLY A 234 -42.76 31.07 5.51
C GLY A 234 -42.27 29.80 6.20
N LEU A 235 -42.31 29.81 7.53
CA LEU A 235 -42.02 28.68 8.39
C LEU A 235 -43.34 28.18 8.98
N ASP A 236 -43.72 26.95 8.63
CA ASP A 236 -44.76 26.18 9.30
C ASP A 236 -44.06 24.98 9.98
N PRO A 237 -44.10 24.86 11.31
CA PRO A 237 -43.39 23.80 12.04
C PRO A 237 -44.08 22.42 11.93
N GLU A 238 -45.34 22.37 11.49
CA GLU A 238 -46.13 21.14 11.42
C GLU A 238 -46.19 20.57 10.02
N HIS A 239 -46.25 21.42 8.99
CA HIS A 239 -46.42 21.00 7.60
C HIS A 239 -45.46 21.68 6.63
N ILE A 240 -45.03 20.94 5.60
CA ILE A 240 -44.28 21.50 4.47
C ILE A 240 -44.82 20.96 3.14
N ASP A 241 -45.26 21.88 2.30
CA ASP A 241 -45.74 21.52 0.96
C ASP A 241 -44.62 20.81 0.17
N PRO A 242 -44.93 19.72 -0.55
CA PRO A 242 -43.90 18.92 -1.21
C PRO A 242 -43.08 19.65 -2.28
N GLU A 243 -43.59 20.73 -2.84
CA GLU A 243 -42.94 21.57 -3.86
C GLU A 243 -42.13 22.74 -3.26
N THR A 244 -42.24 22.96 -1.95
CA THR A 244 -41.52 24.00 -1.22
C THR A 244 -40.03 23.72 -1.22
N SER A 245 -39.20 24.74 -1.43
CA SER A 245 -37.74 24.62 -1.27
C SER A 245 -37.41 24.24 0.17
N TYR A 246 -36.52 23.27 0.39
CA TYR A 246 -36.23 22.74 1.73
C TYR A 246 -34.76 22.40 1.96
N VAL A 247 -34.39 22.34 3.24
CA VAL A 247 -33.20 21.66 3.74
C VAL A 247 -33.61 20.28 4.23
N MET A 248 -33.02 19.22 3.67
CA MET A 248 -33.09 17.87 4.18
C MET A 248 -32.11 17.73 5.33
N VAL A 249 -32.60 17.35 6.51
CA VAL A 249 -31.79 17.09 7.70
C VAL A 249 -31.93 15.61 8.06
N GLY A 250 -30.86 14.84 7.88
CA GLY A 250 -30.78 13.43 8.23
C GLY A 250 -30.00 13.22 9.53
N PHE A 251 -30.43 12.30 10.39
CA PHE A 251 -29.79 11.95 11.65
C PHE A 251 -29.40 10.47 11.64
N GLY A 252 -28.13 10.19 11.32
CA GLY A 252 -27.58 8.85 11.25
C GLY A 252 -27.05 8.33 12.58
N SER A 253 -27.32 7.06 12.88
CA SER A 253 -26.93 6.40 14.14
C SER A 253 -27.00 4.88 14.01
N ARG A 254 -26.53 4.14 15.03
CA ARG A 254 -26.82 2.71 15.14
C ARG A 254 -28.12 2.48 15.91
N LEU A 255 -28.82 1.38 15.61
CA LEU A 255 -30.07 0.97 16.29
C LEU A 255 -29.91 0.93 17.81
N LYS A 256 -28.79 0.38 18.29
CA LYS A 256 -28.47 0.27 19.72
C LYS A 256 -28.27 1.61 20.43
N ASP A 257 -28.12 2.70 19.69
CA ASP A 257 -27.85 4.03 20.24
C ASP A 257 -29.14 4.87 20.38
N PHE A 258 -30.32 4.33 20.01
CA PHE A 258 -31.61 4.97 20.26
C PHE A 258 -31.96 4.95 21.76
N ALA A 259 -32.56 6.02 22.27
CA ALA A 259 -32.96 6.07 23.68
C ALA A 259 -34.10 5.10 23.99
N ASP A 260 -35.14 5.07 23.16
CA ASP A 260 -36.24 4.11 23.26
C ASP A 260 -35.93 2.85 22.43
N GLN A 261 -35.71 1.73 23.13
CA GLN A 261 -35.47 0.41 22.54
C GLN A 261 -36.74 -0.47 22.53
N SER A 262 -37.88 0.04 23.01
CA SER A 262 -39.13 -0.74 23.13
C SER A 262 -39.85 -0.98 21.80
N LYS A 263 -39.58 -0.13 20.80
CA LYS A 263 -40.16 -0.19 19.45
C LYS A 263 -39.11 0.12 18.38
N SER A 264 -39.35 -0.33 17.16
CA SER A 264 -38.47 -0.01 16.03
C SER A 264 -38.55 1.48 15.67
N PRO A 265 -37.48 2.13 15.18
CA PRO A 265 -37.54 3.50 14.70
C PRO A 265 -38.61 3.74 13.61
N ALA A 266 -38.98 2.70 12.86
CA ALA A 266 -40.05 2.76 11.86
C ALA A 266 -41.48 2.79 12.46
N GLU A 267 -41.62 2.48 13.76
CA GLU A 267 -42.88 2.43 14.51
C GLU A 267 -43.02 3.64 15.46
N MET A 268 -41.99 4.47 15.55
CA MET A 268 -42.02 5.71 16.33
C MET A 268 -42.86 6.78 15.62
N THR A 269 -43.60 7.55 16.40
CA THR A 269 -44.30 8.73 15.95
C THR A 269 -43.31 9.82 15.51
N HIS A 270 -43.77 10.75 14.68
CA HIS A 270 -42.95 11.88 14.24
C HIS A 270 -42.38 12.72 15.40
N ASN A 271 -43.15 12.87 16.48
CA ASN A 271 -42.73 13.58 17.68
C ASN A 271 -41.67 12.81 18.49
N GLU A 272 -41.82 11.49 18.63
CA GLU A 272 -40.79 10.64 19.27
C GLU A 272 -39.46 10.71 18.48
N LEU A 273 -39.52 10.68 17.16
CA LEU A 273 -38.35 10.83 16.29
C LEU A 273 -37.69 12.22 16.45
N LYS A 274 -38.48 13.30 16.54
CA LYS A 274 -37.94 14.65 16.76
C LYS A 274 -37.29 14.76 18.14
N ALA A 275 -37.94 14.23 19.18
CA ALA A 275 -37.41 14.22 20.55
C ALA A 275 -36.08 13.45 20.65
N GLU A 276 -35.99 12.30 19.99
CA GLU A 276 -34.75 11.51 19.87
C GLU A 276 -33.62 12.34 19.25
N CYS A 277 -33.88 13.05 18.14
CA CYS A 277 -32.88 13.90 17.48
C CYS A 277 -32.43 15.09 18.36
N ILE A 278 -33.36 15.76 19.04
CA ILE A 278 -33.06 16.86 19.96
C ILE A 278 -32.19 16.38 21.13
N SER A 279 -32.54 15.22 21.72
CA SER A 279 -31.78 14.60 22.81
C SER A 279 -30.32 14.35 22.41
N ARG A 280 -30.11 13.75 21.23
CA ARG A 280 -28.75 13.46 20.69
C ARG A 280 -27.90 14.72 20.56
N ILE A 281 -28.48 15.80 20.06
CA ILE A 281 -27.76 17.05 19.84
C ILE A 281 -27.44 17.75 21.16
N ASN A 282 -28.34 17.68 22.14
CA ASN A 282 -28.12 18.27 23.45
C ASN A 282 -27.09 17.49 24.29
N ALA A 283 -26.86 16.22 23.97
CA ALA A 283 -25.82 15.40 24.60
C ALA A 283 -24.38 15.80 24.21
N HIS A 284 -24.20 16.74 23.27
CA HIS A 284 -22.90 17.15 22.75
C HIS A 284 -22.78 18.67 22.61
N PRO A 285 -21.55 19.24 22.60
CA PRO A 285 -21.32 20.64 22.31
C PRO A 285 -21.53 20.92 20.81
N THR A 286 -22.80 21.07 20.42
CA THR A 286 -23.21 21.33 19.04
C THR A 286 -23.41 22.83 18.76
N HIS A 287 -22.96 23.27 17.59
CA HIS A 287 -23.02 24.65 17.11
C HIS A 287 -24.46 25.20 17.17
N PRO A 288 -24.67 26.44 17.66
CA PRO A 288 -26.01 27.01 17.81
C PRO A 288 -26.86 27.00 16.55
N SER A 289 -26.27 27.24 15.37
CA SER A 289 -27.04 27.22 14.11
C SER A 289 -27.56 25.83 13.74
N ILE A 290 -26.82 24.76 14.09
CA ILE A 290 -27.27 23.38 13.88
C ILE A 290 -28.40 23.07 14.85
N LYS A 291 -28.29 23.50 16.11
CA LYS A 291 -29.37 23.36 17.11
C LYS A 291 -30.65 24.06 16.64
N ALA A 292 -30.54 25.31 16.19
CA ALA A 292 -31.66 26.07 15.65
C ALA A 292 -32.29 25.39 14.42
N LEU A 293 -31.47 24.88 13.49
CA LEU A 293 -31.97 24.13 12.33
C LEU A 293 -32.78 22.88 12.74
N VAL A 294 -32.36 22.20 13.81
CA VAL A 294 -33.04 21.01 14.32
C VAL A 294 -34.35 21.36 15.01
N GLU A 295 -34.42 22.49 15.71
CA GLU A 295 -35.66 22.98 16.30
C GLU A 295 -36.71 23.28 15.22
N LEU A 296 -36.25 23.79 14.07
CA LEU A 296 -37.06 24.13 12.89
C LEU A 296 -37.47 22.94 12.02
N VAL A 297 -37.12 21.70 12.37
CA VAL A 297 -37.57 20.53 11.59
C VAL A 297 -39.08 20.40 11.65
N VAL A 298 -39.67 20.18 10.48
CA VAL A 298 -41.10 19.99 10.28
C VAL A 298 -41.47 18.56 10.63
N THR A 299 -42.38 18.41 11.58
CA THR A 299 -42.64 17.10 12.21
C THR A 299 -43.28 16.11 11.25
N ASP A 300 -44.29 16.51 10.48
CA ASP A 300 -44.98 15.60 9.55
C ASP A 300 -44.10 15.10 8.37
N SER A 301 -42.94 15.71 8.18
CA SER A 301 -41.97 15.30 7.18
C SER A 301 -41.11 14.12 7.62
N ALA A 302 -41.14 13.73 8.91
CA ALA A 302 -40.25 12.75 9.49
C ALA A 302 -40.28 11.40 8.76
N TYR A 303 -39.11 10.83 8.48
CA TYR A 303 -39.00 9.50 7.88
C TYR A 303 -37.80 8.73 8.45
N ALA A 304 -38.04 7.62 9.13
CA ALA A 304 -37.00 6.75 9.65
C ALA A 304 -36.71 5.59 8.70
N ASN A 305 -35.44 5.44 8.31
CA ASN A 305 -34.99 4.35 7.45
C ASN A 305 -34.01 3.43 8.16
N VAL A 306 -34.42 2.20 8.45
CA VAL A 306 -33.52 1.13 8.88
C VAL A 306 -32.94 0.47 7.63
N PHE A 307 -31.62 0.59 7.44
CA PHE A 307 -31.00 0.13 6.21
C PHE A 307 -31.08 -1.38 6.05
N ARG A 308 -31.42 -1.81 4.83
CA ARG A 308 -31.38 -3.21 4.42
C ARG A 308 -30.44 -3.35 3.23
N MET A 309 -29.57 -4.34 3.28
CA MET A 309 -28.60 -4.63 2.24
C MET A 309 -28.93 -5.95 1.54
N VAL A 310 -28.68 -5.98 0.24
CA VAL A 310 -28.42 -7.20 -0.52
C VAL A 310 -26.93 -7.13 -0.88
N ASP A 311 -26.29 -8.24 -1.25
CA ASP A 311 -24.86 -8.32 -1.67
C ASP A 311 -24.41 -7.20 -2.63
N VAL A 312 -25.34 -6.53 -3.31
CA VAL A 312 -25.12 -5.32 -4.10
C VAL A 312 -25.88 -4.13 -3.48
N ARG A 313 -25.16 -3.14 -2.93
CA ARG A 313 -25.78 -1.86 -2.50
C ARG A 313 -26.32 -1.11 -3.72
N LYS A 314 -27.58 -0.66 -3.68
CA LYS A 314 -28.19 0.18 -4.71
C LYS A 314 -28.70 1.50 -4.11
N GLY A 315 -28.18 2.62 -4.60
CA GLY A 315 -28.81 3.94 -4.47
C GLY A 315 -29.65 4.27 -5.72
N ALA A 316 -30.53 5.27 -5.60
CA ALA A 316 -31.45 5.67 -6.68
C ALA A 316 -30.73 6.09 -7.97
N ALA A 317 -29.66 6.88 -7.87
CA ALA A 317 -28.88 7.35 -9.03
C ALA A 317 -28.35 6.19 -9.89
N CYS A 318 -27.70 5.21 -9.25
CA CYS A 318 -27.19 4.06 -9.97
C CYS A 318 -28.31 3.18 -10.54
N ALA A 319 -29.51 3.16 -9.93
CA ALA A 319 -30.64 2.41 -10.47
C ALA A 319 -31.17 3.06 -11.77
N MET A 320 -31.09 4.39 -11.87
CA MET A 320 -31.43 5.12 -13.10
C MET A 320 -30.42 4.85 -14.22
N GLU A 321 -29.12 4.85 -13.92
CA GLU A 321 -28.09 4.45 -14.90
C GLU A 321 -28.32 3.03 -15.42
N ASP A 322 -28.60 2.08 -14.52
CA ASP A 322 -28.92 0.70 -14.90
C ASP A 322 -30.16 0.62 -15.80
N ALA A 323 -31.16 1.49 -15.60
CA ALA A 323 -32.36 1.55 -16.43
C ALA A 323 -32.06 2.12 -17.83
N VAL A 324 -31.24 3.17 -17.92
CA VAL A 324 -30.81 3.75 -19.21
C VAL A 324 -29.98 2.75 -20.02
N ASP A 325 -29.05 2.05 -19.39
CA ASP A 325 -28.24 1.05 -20.10
C ASP A 325 -29.08 -0.16 -20.52
N LEU A 326 -29.96 -0.62 -19.64
CA LEU A 326 -30.86 -1.73 -19.96
C LEU A 326 -31.80 -1.37 -21.11
N SER A 327 -32.32 -0.14 -21.17
CA SER A 327 -33.19 0.28 -22.27
C SER A 327 -32.45 0.22 -23.61
N ARG A 328 -31.19 0.68 -23.68
CA ARG A 328 -30.35 0.59 -24.89
C ARG A 328 -30.13 -0.84 -25.35
N THR A 329 -30.01 -1.78 -24.41
CA THR A 329 -29.93 -3.21 -24.72
C THR A 329 -31.25 -3.72 -25.31
N ILE A 330 -32.37 -3.41 -24.67
CA ILE A 330 -33.72 -3.89 -25.05
C ILE A 330 -34.16 -3.32 -26.40
N ILE A 331 -33.92 -2.04 -26.69
CA ILE A 331 -34.32 -1.37 -27.95
C ILE A 331 -33.72 -2.06 -29.18
N ARG A 332 -32.62 -2.81 -29.02
CA ARG A 332 -31.98 -3.55 -30.11
C ARG A 332 -32.60 -4.94 -30.35
N PHE A 333 -33.51 -5.40 -29.49
CA PHE A 333 -34.11 -6.73 -29.60
C PHE A 333 -34.90 -6.99 -30.88
N PRO A 334 -35.71 -6.04 -31.41
CA PRO A 334 -36.50 -6.27 -32.62
C PRO A 334 -35.63 -6.61 -33.84
N GLY A 335 -34.42 -6.05 -33.93
CA GLY A 335 -33.44 -6.35 -34.98
C GLY A 335 -32.47 -7.49 -34.65
N THR A 336 -32.64 -8.17 -33.51
CA THR A 336 -31.71 -9.20 -33.03
C THR A 336 -32.39 -10.57 -32.91
N PRO A 337 -31.79 -11.65 -33.47
CA PRO A 337 -32.29 -13.01 -33.29
C PRO A 337 -32.44 -13.41 -31.82
N ALA A 338 -33.47 -14.20 -31.49
CA ALA A 338 -33.85 -14.53 -30.12
C ALA A 338 -32.69 -15.16 -29.32
N GLU A 339 -31.93 -16.05 -29.95
CA GLU A 339 -30.79 -16.77 -29.37
C GLU A 339 -29.63 -15.85 -28.97
N LYS A 340 -29.52 -14.65 -29.56
CA LYS A 340 -28.47 -13.68 -29.22
C LYS A 340 -28.86 -12.72 -28.10
N ARG A 341 -30.16 -12.54 -27.83
CA ARG A 341 -30.67 -11.57 -26.84
C ARG A 341 -30.18 -11.88 -25.42
N ALA A 342 -30.12 -13.17 -25.05
CA ALA A 342 -29.59 -13.60 -23.77
C ALA A 342 -28.09 -13.29 -23.59
N GLY A 343 -27.32 -13.26 -24.68
CA GLY A 343 -25.92 -12.83 -24.67
C GLY A 343 -25.79 -11.32 -24.39
N MET A 344 -26.65 -10.51 -25.02
CA MET A 344 -26.68 -9.06 -24.80
C MET A 344 -27.04 -8.68 -23.36
N LEU A 345 -28.01 -9.38 -22.76
CA LEU A 345 -28.36 -9.18 -21.35
C LEU A 345 -27.20 -9.58 -20.42
N ARG A 346 -26.43 -10.62 -20.75
CA ARG A 346 -25.22 -10.99 -19.99
C ARG A 346 -24.15 -9.90 -20.05
N GLU A 347 -23.90 -9.33 -21.23
CA GLU A 347 -22.95 -8.23 -21.40
C GLU A 347 -23.35 -6.97 -20.60
N TYR A 348 -24.65 -6.64 -20.61
CA TYR A 348 -25.22 -5.62 -19.74
C TYR A 348 -24.94 -5.92 -18.25
N VAL A 349 -25.19 -7.15 -17.81
CA VAL A 349 -24.96 -7.57 -16.42
C VAL A 349 -23.49 -7.45 -16.02
N ASP A 350 -22.55 -7.81 -16.89
CA ASP A 350 -21.12 -7.71 -16.61
C ASP A 350 -20.67 -6.25 -16.49
N THR A 351 -21.16 -5.38 -17.39
CA THR A 351 -20.92 -3.93 -17.33
C THR A 351 -21.49 -3.32 -16.05
N MET A 352 -22.74 -3.69 -15.71
CA MET A 352 -23.40 -3.29 -14.47
C MET A 352 -22.56 -3.74 -13.26
N ARG A 353 -22.13 -5.00 -13.18
CA ARG A 353 -21.33 -5.53 -12.06
C ARG A 353 -20.04 -4.75 -11.85
N ALA A 354 -19.32 -4.43 -12.92
CA ALA A 354 -18.08 -3.65 -12.86
C ALA A 354 -18.32 -2.25 -12.27
N ARG A 355 -19.34 -1.52 -12.77
CA ARG A 355 -19.75 -0.21 -12.23
C ARG A 355 -20.13 -0.31 -10.76
N ARG A 356 -20.89 -1.34 -10.38
CA ARG A 356 -21.39 -1.56 -9.02
C ARG A 356 -20.29 -1.82 -8.00
N LEU A 357 -19.22 -2.52 -8.39
CA LEU A 357 -18.08 -2.76 -7.50
C LEU A 357 -17.40 -1.44 -7.07
N LYS A 358 -17.30 -0.47 -8.00
CA LYS A 358 -16.74 0.86 -7.73
C LYS A 358 -17.58 1.63 -6.71
N GLU A 359 -18.89 1.71 -6.95
CA GLU A 359 -19.82 2.43 -6.05
C GLU A 359 -20.00 1.75 -4.69
N ARG A 360 -19.98 0.41 -4.63
CA ARG A 360 -20.00 -0.33 -3.36
C ARG A 360 -18.80 0.05 -2.48
N LYS A 361 -17.59 0.12 -3.06
CA LYS A 361 -16.37 0.52 -2.33
C LYS A 361 -16.46 1.97 -1.83
N ARG A 362 -16.97 2.88 -2.66
CA ARG A 362 -17.18 4.30 -2.31
C ARG A 362 -18.18 4.47 -1.16
N SER A 363 -19.36 3.86 -1.27
CA SER A 363 -20.37 3.89 -0.21
C SER A 363 -19.88 3.25 1.08
N ALA A 364 -19.16 2.12 1.00
CA ALA A 364 -18.58 1.48 2.18
C ALA A 364 -17.54 2.39 2.86
N PHE A 365 -16.71 3.10 2.08
CA PHE A 365 -15.76 4.06 2.61
C PHE A 365 -16.42 5.21 3.37
N VAL A 366 -17.42 5.88 2.77
CA VAL A 366 -18.15 6.99 3.43
C VAL A 366 -18.85 6.52 4.70
N MET A 367 -19.50 5.36 4.66
CA MET A 367 -20.16 4.80 5.85
C MET A 367 -19.14 4.44 6.94
N ASN A 368 -18.04 3.78 6.58
CA ASN A 368 -16.99 3.48 7.55
C ASN A 368 -16.42 4.75 8.17
N LEU A 369 -16.32 5.85 7.42
CA LEU A 369 -15.89 7.15 7.93
C LEU A 369 -16.90 7.73 8.93
N CYS A 370 -18.18 7.83 8.57
CA CYS A 370 -19.22 8.40 9.42
C CYS A 370 -19.31 7.66 10.76
N PHE A 371 -19.21 6.32 10.73
CA PHE A 371 -19.40 5.44 11.88
C PHE A 371 -18.09 4.88 12.48
N PHE A 372 -16.92 5.45 12.13
CA PHE A 372 -15.58 5.00 12.58
C PHE A 372 -15.33 5.24 14.08
N GLY A 373 -15.79 6.39 14.58
CA GLY A 373 -15.52 6.88 15.93
C GLY A 373 -16.54 6.34 16.92
N THR A 374 -16.16 5.37 17.74
CA THR A 374 -16.91 4.98 18.96
C THR A 374 -16.16 5.41 20.22
N THR A 375 -15.01 6.07 20.07
CA THR A 375 -14.15 6.59 21.14
C THR A 375 -13.55 7.93 20.71
N PRO A 376 -13.22 8.84 21.64
CA PRO A 376 -12.61 10.13 21.31
C PRO A 376 -11.34 10.01 20.46
N LEU A 377 -10.44 9.06 20.78
CA LEU A 377 -9.21 8.83 20.02
C LEU A 377 -9.49 8.46 18.55
N ARG A 378 -10.45 7.56 18.32
CA ARG A 378 -10.83 7.15 16.96
C ARG A 378 -11.49 8.27 16.17
N ALA A 379 -12.30 9.11 16.83
CA ALA A 379 -12.91 10.28 16.23
C ALA A 379 -11.85 11.32 15.84
N SER A 380 -10.89 11.63 16.72
CA SER A 380 -9.77 12.53 16.41
C SER A 380 -8.90 12.01 15.27
N ALA A 381 -8.61 10.70 15.23
CA ALA A 381 -7.85 10.10 14.13
C ALA A 381 -8.59 10.18 12.78
N ARG A 382 -9.91 9.98 12.78
CA ARG A 382 -10.79 10.16 11.61
C ARG A 382 -10.73 11.61 11.12
N ASP A 383 -10.98 12.57 12.01
CA ASP A 383 -11.11 13.99 11.65
C ASP A 383 -9.78 14.53 11.13
N TYR A 384 -8.68 14.24 11.82
CA TYR A 384 -7.34 14.65 11.40
C TYR A 384 -6.93 14.01 10.05
N GLY A 385 -7.23 12.71 9.87
CA GLY A 385 -6.99 12.03 8.60
C GLY A 385 -7.78 12.65 7.44
N MET A 386 -8.98 13.16 7.72
CA MET A 386 -9.79 13.87 6.73
C MET A 386 -9.26 15.27 6.45
N GLU A 387 -8.90 16.08 7.45
CA GLU A 387 -8.29 17.41 7.23
C GLU A 387 -7.11 17.35 6.26
N ILE A 388 -6.25 16.38 6.51
CA ILE A 388 -5.15 15.99 5.65
C ILE A 388 -5.59 15.68 4.21
N ALA A 389 -6.62 14.83 4.04
CA ALA A 389 -7.13 14.44 2.73
C ALA A 389 -7.80 15.60 1.99
N ASN A 390 -8.47 16.51 2.70
CA ASN A 390 -9.14 17.67 2.11
C ASN A 390 -8.13 18.59 1.45
N VAL A 391 -7.11 18.96 2.22
CA VAL A 391 -6.03 19.85 1.81
C VAL A 391 -5.36 19.21 0.58
N TRP A 392 -5.13 17.90 0.60
CA TRP A 392 -4.54 17.17 -0.54
C TRP A 392 -5.36 17.26 -1.84
N LEU A 393 -6.69 17.20 -1.75
CA LEU A 393 -7.58 17.17 -2.91
C LEU A 393 -7.85 18.56 -3.50
N THR A 394 -7.88 19.61 -2.69
CA THR A 394 -8.23 20.99 -3.13
C THR A 394 -7.04 21.79 -3.66
N ALA A 395 -5.84 21.24 -3.55
CA ALA A 395 -4.61 21.88 -3.96
C ALA A 395 -4.30 21.76 -5.47
N SER A 396 -3.51 22.69 -6.03
CA SER A 396 -2.98 22.62 -7.42
C SER A 396 -2.00 21.45 -7.59
N GLY A 397 -1.66 20.99 -8.80
CA GLY A 397 -0.76 19.81 -8.96
C GLY A 397 0.54 19.87 -8.15
N LEU A 398 1.13 21.07 -8.05
CA LEU A 398 2.30 21.36 -7.21
C LEU A 398 1.98 21.35 -5.72
N VAL A 399 0.80 21.84 -5.31
CA VAL A 399 0.35 21.88 -3.92
C VAL A 399 -0.21 20.52 -3.47
N ARG A 400 -0.80 19.68 -4.34
CA ARG A 400 -1.18 18.29 -4.07
C ARG A 400 0.06 17.45 -3.87
N LEU A 401 1.10 17.70 -4.68
CA LEU A 401 2.40 17.11 -4.47
C LEU A 401 3.02 17.63 -3.17
N ALA A 402 2.94 18.91 -2.86
CA ALA A 402 3.42 19.49 -1.59
C ALA A 402 2.65 18.98 -0.38
N ILE A 403 1.35 18.71 -0.48
CA ILE A 403 0.51 18.19 0.61
C ILE A 403 0.62 16.69 0.69
N LEU A 404 0.72 15.95 -0.41
CA LEU A 404 1.12 14.54 -0.37
C LEU A 404 2.49 14.45 0.27
N VAL A 405 3.42 15.34 -0.10
CA VAL A 405 4.75 15.46 0.49
C VAL A 405 4.67 15.96 1.92
N LEU A 406 3.73 16.79 2.37
CA LEU A 406 3.55 17.28 3.75
C LEU A 406 2.70 16.35 4.62
N VAL A 407 1.91 15.45 4.04
CA VAL A 407 1.06 14.48 4.73
C VAL A 407 1.76 13.16 4.80
N ILE A 408 2.32 12.69 3.67
CA ILE A 408 3.39 11.72 3.70
C ILE A 408 4.43 12.37 4.57
N GLY A 409 5.03 13.52 4.29
CA GLY A 409 6.02 14.19 5.16
C GLY A 409 5.57 14.82 6.48
N ALA A 410 4.34 14.60 6.97
CA ALA A 410 3.95 14.77 8.38
C ALA A 410 3.76 13.39 9.02
N PHE A 411 3.30 12.41 8.25
CA PHE A 411 3.35 10.97 8.55
C PHE A 411 4.73 10.30 8.23
N VAL A 412 5.66 11.09 7.71
CA VAL A 412 6.99 10.85 7.11
C VAL A 412 7.68 12.18 7.31
N GLY A 413 7.32 13.04 8.28
CA GLY A 413 8.17 14.12 8.82
C GLY A 413 7.77 14.72 10.17
N GLY A 414 6.56 14.43 10.66
CA GLY A 414 6.44 13.93 12.04
C GLY A 414 7.12 12.58 12.17
N ILE A 415 7.25 11.89 11.02
CA ILE A 415 8.05 10.71 10.79
C ILE A 415 9.42 11.06 10.06
N TRP A 416 9.66 10.98 8.73
CA TRP A 416 10.91 11.13 7.87
C TRP A 416 11.49 12.50 7.30
N GLY A 417 10.81 13.64 7.22
CA GLY A 417 11.18 14.88 6.49
C GLY A 417 10.97 14.91 4.94
N LEU A 418 10.83 16.12 4.37
CA LEU A 418 10.16 16.51 3.09
C LEU A 418 11.02 16.59 1.78
N ASN A 419 11.73 15.56 1.31
CA ASN A 419 12.68 15.70 0.16
C ASN A 419 12.36 14.97 -1.19
N GLY A 420 11.10 14.81 -1.61
CA GLY A 420 10.78 14.56 -3.04
C GLY A 420 11.15 13.19 -3.68
N GLU A 421 11.49 12.17 -2.90
CA GLU A 421 12.01 10.86 -3.37
C GLU A 421 10.98 9.92 -4.03
N PHE A 422 9.67 10.18 -3.90
CA PHE A 422 8.59 9.27 -4.27
C PHE A 422 8.32 9.18 -5.78
N LEU A 423 8.38 10.30 -6.50
CA LEU A 423 8.15 10.35 -7.96
C LEU A 423 9.23 9.60 -8.75
N LYS A 424 10.47 9.57 -8.24
CA LYS A 424 11.57 8.79 -8.84
C LYS A 424 11.29 7.27 -8.81
N LYS A 425 10.73 6.74 -7.73
CA LYS A 425 10.46 5.29 -7.58
C LYS A 425 9.30 4.77 -8.44
N LEU A 426 8.30 5.60 -8.79
CA LEU A 426 7.20 5.19 -9.68
C LEU A 426 7.66 5.05 -11.14
N ALA A 427 8.56 5.93 -11.58
CA ALA A 427 9.19 5.86 -12.91
C ALA A 427 10.12 4.63 -13.05
N GLU A 428 10.76 4.20 -11.96
CA GLU A 428 11.55 2.95 -11.92
C GLU A 428 10.67 1.69 -12.07
N GLY A 429 9.48 1.67 -11.45
CA GLY A 429 8.54 0.54 -11.55
C GLY A 429 7.96 0.32 -12.95
N LEU A 430 7.75 1.38 -13.73
CA LEU A 430 7.24 1.30 -15.10
C LEU A 430 8.30 0.84 -16.11
N ARG A 431 9.60 1.09 -15.86
CA ARG A 431 10.70 0.64 -16.73
C ARG A 431 10.97 -0.87 -16.62
N GLN A 432 10.65 -1.50 -15.49
CA GLN A 432 10.79 -2.96 -15.30
C GLN A 432 9.94 -3.81 -16.26
N VAL A 433 8.90 -3.23 -16.88
CA VAL A 433 8.02 -3.94 -17.83
C VAL A 433 8.65 -4.06 -19.24
N MET A 434 9.77 -3.38 -19.51
CA MET A 434 10.40 -3.31 -20.85
C MET A 434 11.73 -4.09 -21.00
N ALA A 435 12.20 -4.80 -19.98
CA ALA A 435 13.44 -5.58 -20.02
C ALA A 435 13.20 -7.02 -20.52
N GLN A 436 14.12 -7.55 -21.34
CA GLN A 436 14.07 -8.96 -21.75
C GLN A 436 14.50 -9.83 -20.57
N ARG A 437 13.61 -10.71 -20.12
CA ARG A 437 13.87 -11.66 -19.01
C ARG A 437 14.22 -13.03 -19.59
N ILE A 438 15.41 -13.52 -19.28
CA ILE A 438 15.92 -14.85 -19.65
C ILE A 438 15.95 -15.70 -18.38
N GLU A 439 15.39 -16.91 -18.43
CA GLU A 439 15.43 -17.87 -17.33
C GLU A 439 16.59 -18.85 -17.57
N LEU A 440 17.66 -18.73 -16.76
CA LEU A 440 18.77 -19.68 -16.79
C LEU A 440 18.35 -20.94 -16.02
N GLN A 441 18.42 -22.08 -16.69
CA GLN A 441 18.06 -23.39 -16.14
C GLN A 441 19.30 -24.12 -15.61
N TYR A 442 19.08 -25.15 -14.80
CA TYR A 442 20.12 -26.10 -14.42
C TYR A 442 20.13 -27.26 -15.44
N GLU A 443 21.30 -27.72 -15.87
CA GLU A 443 21.43 -28.68 -16.99
C GLU A 443 21.04 -30.13 -16.63
N ASP A 444 20.87 -30.48 -15.35
CA ASP A 444 20.50 -31.83 -14.90
C ASP A 444 18.97 -32.05 -14.91
N GLN A 445 18.49 -32.96 -15.76
CA GLN A 445 17.07 -33.36 -15.91
C GLN A 445 16.62 -34.45 -14.92
N GLY A 446 17.15 -34.45 -13.69
CA GLY A 446 16.70 -35.38 -12.65
C GLY A 446 15.23 -35.13 -12.26
N SER A 447 14.42 -36.19 -12.25
CA SER A 447 13.03 -36.11 -11.77
C SER A 447 12.97 -35.99 -10.24
N GLY A 448 12.42 -34.87 -9.73
CA GLY A 448 11.89 -34.76 -8.36
C GLY A 448 12.70 -33.90 -7.36
N ASP A 449 12.04 -32.86 -6.82
CA ASP A 449 12.17 -32.27 -5.46
C ASP A 449 13.50 -32.53 -4.69
N ARG A 450 14.63 -32.04 -5.23
CA ARG A 450 15.92 -32.14 -4.52
C ARG A 450 16.02 -31.05 -3.48
N VAL A 451 15.86 -31.44 -2.22
CA VAL A 451 16.00 -30.54 -1.07
C VAL A 451 17.49 -30.28 -0.82
N PHE A 452 17.90 -29.02 -0.93
CA PHE A 452 19.24 -28.60 -0.53
C PHE A 452 19.19 -28.05 0.90
N PRO A 453 19.91 -28.65 1.85
CA PRO A 453 19.91 -28.20 3.22
C PRO A 453 20.78 -26.96 3.41
N LEU A 454 20.34 -26.04 4.26
CA LEU A 454 21.10 -24.84 4.63
C LEU A 454 21.81 -25.03 5.98
N SER A 455 22.83 -24.20 6.22
CA SER A 455 23.50 -24.11 7.52
C SER A 455 22.65 -23.35 8.54
N PHE A 456 22.85 -23.64 9.81
CA PHE A 456 22.32 -22.84 10.92
C PHE A 456 22.82 -21.37 10.91
N LEU A 457 23.89 -21.08 10.17
CA LEU A 457 24.41 -19.73 9.95
C LEU A 457 23.66 -18.98 8.83
N ASP A 458 22.90 -19.68 7.98
CA ASP A 458 22.16 -19.11 6.85
C ASP A 458 20.81 -18.50 7.29
N THR A 459 20.82 -17.70 8.37
CA THR A 459 19.63 -17.08 8.97
C THR A 459 19.37 -15.65 8.49
N TYR A 460 20.15 -15.16 7.52
CA TYR A 460 20.02 -13.82 6.96
C TYR A 460 19.30 -13.89 5.62
N PHE A 461 18.14 -13.23 5.50
CA PHE A 461 17.27 -13.30 4.31
C PHE A 461 17.22 -11.98 3.51
N MET A 462 17.99 -10.98 3.92
CA MET A 462 18.05 -9.69 3.22
C MET A 462 18.84 -9.81 1.91
N PRO A 463 18.47 -9.07 0.86
CA PRO A 463 19.29 -8.99 -0.35
C PRO A 463 20.55 -8.15 -0.09
N VAL A 464 21.65 -8.59 -0.68
CA VAL A 464 22.91 -7.86 -0.83
C VAL A 464 22.98 -7.44 -2.29
N ASP A 465 22.86 -6.14 -2.53
CA ASP A 465 22.84 -5.56 -3.87
C ASP A 465 24.21 -4.96 -4.17
N VAL A 466 24.82 -5.34 -5.30
CA VAL A 466 26.10 -4.79 -5.77
C VAL A 466 26.01 -4.40 -7.24
N VAL A 467 26.77 -3.38 -7.62
CA VAL A 467 26.93 -2.93 -9.01
C VAL A 467 28.39 -2.95 -9.41
N LEU A 468 28.68 -3.53 -10.56
CA LEU A 468 29.97 -3.45 -11.25
C LEU A 468 29.79 -2.63 -12.52
N VAL A 469 30.65 -1.63 -12.73
CA VAL A 469 30.73 -0.87 -13.97
C VAL A 469 32.02 -1.27 -14.68
N ILE A 470 31.88 -1.91 -15.83
CA ILE A 470 32.97 -2.42 -16.64
C ILE A 470 33.16 -1.52 -17.86
N ASN A 471 34.38 -1.07 -18.11
CA ASN A 471 34.73 -0.37 -19.34
C ASN A 471 34.65 -1.34 -20.51
N GLY A 472 34.01 -0.92 -21.61
CA GLY A 472 33.72 -1.76 -22.76
C GLY A 472 32.32 -2.37 -22.77
N THR A 473 31.92 -2.83 -23.95
CA THR A 473 30.66 -3.56 -24.18
C THR A 473 30.94 -5.05 -24.14
N LEU A 474 30.50 -5.74 -23.09
CA LEU A 474 30.68 -7.19 -22.96
C LEU A 474 29.78 -7.94 -23.95
N ASP A 475 30.32 -8.95 -24.63
CA ASP A 475 29.55 -9.75 -25.58
C ASP A 475 28.38 -10.46 -24.89
N LYS A 476 27.17 -10.29 -25.45
CA LYS A 476 25.92 -10.75 -24.85
C LYS A 476 25.86 -12.28 -24.72
N ASP A 477 26.30 -12.99 -25.74
CA ASP A 477 26.20 -14.44 -25.81
C ASP A 477 27.28 -15.11 -24.97
N GLN A 478 28.50 -14.57 -24.99
CA GLN A 478 29.59 -15.00 -24.12
C GLN A 478 29.24 -14.75 -22.65
N LEU A 479 28.70 -13.57 -22.31
CA LEU A 479 28.31 -13.23 -20.94
C LEU A 479 27.21 -14.17 -20.42
N ARG A 480 26.20 -14.46 -21.24
CA ARG A 480 25.13 -15.40 -20.91
C ARG A 480 25.65 -16.83 -20.75
N THR A 481 26.48 -17.30 -21.69
CA THR A 481 26.99 -18.68 -21.69
C THR A 481 27.93 -18.92 -20.50
N SER A 482 28.86 -18.00 -20.26
CA SER A 482 29.75 -18.04 -19.10
C SER A 482 28.97 -17.97 -17.78
N LEU A 483 27.93 -17.13 -17.68
CA LEU A 483 27.07 -17.08 -16.49
C LEU A 483 26.37 -18.42 -16.26
N SER A 484 25.75 -19.00 -17.28
CA SER A 484 25.06 -20.30 -17.19
C SER A 484 26.01 -21.40 -16.71
N LYS A 485 27.21 -21.49 -17.30
CA LYS A 485 28.25 -22.44 -16.90
C LYS A 485 28.77 -22.19 -15.48
N THR A 486 28.78 -20.94 -15.04
CA THR A 486 29.19 -20.61 -13.66
C THR A 486 28.12 -21.05 -12.68
N LEU A 487 26.86 -20.68 -12.92
CA LEU A 487 25.76 -20.98 -11.99
C LEU A 487 25.57 -22.49 -11.79
N SER A 488 25.84 -23.32 -12.81
CA SER A 488 25.78 -24.78 -12.68
C SER A 488 26.79 -25.34 -11.65
N LEU A 489 27.90 -24.62 -11.41
CA LEU A 489 28.85 -24.93 -10.35
C LEU A 489 28.33 -24.53 -8.96
N PHE A 490 27.28 -23.70 -8.86
CA PHE A 490 26.67 -23.20 -7.63
C PHE A 490 25.20 -23.64 -7.45
N PRO A 491 24.83 -24.94 -7.37
CA PRO A 491 23.42 -25.36 -7.35
C PRO A 491 22.47 -24.62 -6.39
N PRO A 492 22.87 -24.18 -5.17
CA PRO A 492 21.98 -23.43 -4.27
C PRO A 492 21.37 -22.16 -4.88
N VAL A 493 21.98 -21.55 -5.90
CA VAL A 493 21.44 -20.36 -6.60
C VAL A 493 20.12 -20.65 -7.31
N TYR A 494 19.90 -21.90 -7.72
CA TYR A 494 18.64 -22.40 -8.29
C TYR A 494 17.59 -22.75 -7.23
N GLY A 495 17.86 -22.37 -5.98
CA GLY A 495 16.99 -22.66 -4.84
C GLY A 495 15.77 -21.74 -4.71
N ARG A 496 14.74 -22.23 -4.03
CA ARG A 496 13.68 -21.44 -3.40
C ARG A 496 13.61 -21.81 -1.93
N PHE A 497 13.54 -20.82 -1.06
CA PHE A 497 13.57 -21.07 0.38
C PHE A 497 12.36 -21.90 0.84
N ARG A 498 12.65 -22.94 1.62
CA ARG A 498 11.68 -23.80 2.27
C ARG A 498 11.76 -23.58 3.78
N ARG A 499 10.63 -23.24 4.39
CA ARG A 499 10.54 -22.98 5.83
C ARG A 499 10.81 -24.25 6.65
N PRO A 500 11.41 -24.09 7.84
CA PRO A 500 11.64 -25.19 8.76
C PRO A 500 10.31 -25.69 9.38
N SER A 501 10.30 -26.94 9.83
CA SER A 501 9.15 -27.59 10.45
C SER A 501 9.62 -28.61 11.49
N ALA A 502 8.69 -29.13 12.30
CA ALA A 502 8.99 -30.26 13.20
C ALA A 502 9.52 -31.49 12.43
N ALA A 503 8.98 -31.77 11.23
CA ALA A 503 9.42 -32.87 10.38
C ALA A 503 10.87 -32.71 9.88
N THR A 504 11.31 -31.47 9.66
CA THR A 504 12.70 -31.15 9.30
C THR A 504 13.58 -30.90 10.52
N ARG A 505 13.10 -31.17 11.75
CA ARG A 505 13.79 -30.86 13.01
C ARG A 505 14.31 -29.41 13.07
N GLY A 506 13.50 -28.48 12.55
CA GLY A 506 13.84 -27.06 12.49
C GLY A 506 14.87 -26.68 11.42
N GLU A 507 15.36 -27.61 10.59
CA GLU A 507 16.37 -27.30 9.56
C GLU A 507 15.83 -26.38 8.47
N LEU A 508 16.65 -25.39 8.11
CA LEU A 508 16.47 -24.53 6.94
C LEU A 508 16.85 -25.32 5.67
N SER A 509 16.12 -25.11 4.60
CA SER A 509 16.41 -25.78 3.32
C SER A 509 15.94 -24.96 2.12
N LEU A 510 16.37 -25.37 0.93
CA LEU A 510 15.95 -24.87 -0.36
C LEU A 510 15.32 -26.02 -1.15
N ASN A 511 14.28 -25.72 -1.91
CA ASN A 511 13.91 -26.56 -3.05
C ASN A 511 14.76 -26.16 -4.26
N LEU A 512 15.48 -27.08 -4.89
CA LEU A 512 16.35 -26.78 -6.04
C LEU A 512 15.58 -26.79 -7.37
N TYR A 513 16.32 -26.57 -8.47
CA TYR A 513 15.86 -26.67 -9.85
C TYR A 513 14.83 -25.62 -10.28
N HIS A 514 14.87 -24.46 -9.63
CA HIS A 514 14.14 -23.29 -10.11
C HIS A 514 15.05 -22.36 -10.89
N PRO A 515 14.57 -21.75 -11.99
CA PRO A 515 15.44 -20.93 -12.82
C PRO A 515 15.93 -19.67 -12.11
N VAL A 516 17.08 -19.18 -12.57
CA VAL A 516 17.70 -17.92 -12.16
C VAL A 516 17.45 -16.87 -13.24
N PRO A 517 16.80 -15.73 -12.92
CA PRO A 517 16.50 -14.73 -13.92
C PRO A 517 17.71 -13.85 -14.22
N LEU A 518 17.97 -13.68 -15.52
CA LEU A 518 18.86 -12.70 -16.12
C LEU A 518 18.00 -11.65 -16.84
N TYR A 519 18.16 -10.38 -16.47
CA TYR A 519 17.48 -9.25 -17.10
C TYR A 519 18.44 -8.52 -18.03
N LEU A 520 18.13 -8.49 -19.31
CA LEU A 520 18.81 -7.63 -20.28
C LEU A 520 17.97 -6.36 -20.44
N GLN A 521 18.46 -5.24 -19.90
CA GLN A 521 17.80 -3.95 -20.08
C GLN A 521 18.09 -3.40 -21.49
N LYS A 522 17.18 -2.58 -22.01
CA LYS A 522 17.45 -1.79 -23.23
C LYS A 522 18.61 -0.83 -22.96
N ASP A 523 19.35 -0.51 -24.01
CA ASP A 523 20.45 0.45 -23.97
C ASP A 523 20.03 1.74 -23.26
N HIS A 524 20.73 2.07 -22.18
CA HIS A 524 20.40 3.21 -21.35
C HIS A 524 21.20 4.43 -21.83
N GLN A 525 20.49 5.53 -22.12
CA GLN A 525 21.09 6.72 -22.74
C GLN A 525 21.91 7.59 -21.77
N GLY A 526 21.85 7.34 -20.46
CA GLY A 526 22.61 8.09 -19.45
C GLY A 526 23.71 7.27 -18.78
N ALA A 527 24.74 7.95 -18.26
CA ALA A 527 25.82 7.35 -17.48
C ALA A 527 25.34 6.77 -16.13
N PHE A 528 26.10 5.84 -15.57
CA PHE A 528 25.84 5.31 -14.24
C PHE A 528 26.40 6.25 -13.15
N TYR A 529 25.61 6.48 -12.10
CA TYR A 529 26.04 7.12 -10.86
C TYR A 529 25.56 6.28 -9.67
N PRO A 530 26.32 6.19 -8.56
CA PRO A 530 25.90 5.42 -7.38
C PRO A 530 24.52 5.82 -6.86
N SER A 531 24.10 7.08 -6.99
CA SER A 531 22.78 7.56 -6.55
C SER A 531 21.60 7.05 -7.39
N VAL A 532 21.82 6.48 -8.58
CA VAL A 532 20.77 5.94 -9.48
C VAL A 532 20.79 4.41 -9.58
N TRP A 533 21.52 3.74 -8.70
CA TRP A 533 21.76 2.29 -8.72
C TRP A 533 20.49 1.43 -8.86
N LYS A 534 19.36 1.87 -8.29
CA LYS A 534 18.06 1.16 -8.33
C LYS A 534 17.54 0.93 -9.74
N SER A 535 17.88 1.81 -10.68
CA SER A 535 17.50 1.65 -12.09
C SER A 535 18.27 0.52 -12.78
N PHE A 536 19.40 0.09 -12.20
CA PHE A 536 20.32 -0.92 -12.76
C PHE A 536 20.27 -2.27 -12.05
N ILE A 537 19.44 -2.42 -11.00
CA ILE A 537 19.28 -3.67 -10.26
C ILE A 537 17.80 -4.07 -10.21
N ASN A 538 17.47 -5.29 -10.61
CA ASN A 538 16.21 -5.92 -10.25
C ASN A 538 16.35 -6.61 -8.89
N ARG A 539 15.80 -5.98 -7.84
CA ARG A 539 16.07 -6.32 -6.44
C ARG A 539 15.19 -7.47 -5.94
N ILE A 540 15.81 -8.44 -5.27
CA ILE A 540 15.11 -9.49 -4.53
C ILE A 540 14.41 -8.90 -3.31
N THR A 541 13.22 -9.40 -2.97
CA THR A 541 12.51 -8.94 -1.76
C THR A 541 12.46 -10.04 -0.70
N THR A 542 12.90 -9.73 0.52
CA THR A 542 12.92 -10.66 1.66
C THR A 542 11.56 -11.30 1.91
N LYS A 543 10.47 -10.53 1.79
CA LYS A 543 9.10 -11.05 1.92
C LYS A 543 8.80 -12.18 0.93
N LYS A 544 9.23 -12.06 -0.33
CA LYS A 544 8.99 -13.10 -1.34
C LYS A 544 9.91 -14.31 -1.11
N VAL A 545 11.16 -14.08 -0.68
CA VAL A 545 12.10 -15.15 -0.30
C VAL A 545 11.53 -15.98 0.84
N LEU A 546 11.09 -15.35 1.94
CA LEU A 546 10.51 -16.03 3.11
C LEU A 546 9.21 -16.81 2.83
N ASN A 547 8.59 -16.57 1.68
CA ASN A 547 7.40 -17.29 1.22
C ASN A 547 7.74 -18.37 0.17
N GLY A 548 9.02 -18.58 -0.15
CA GLY A 548 9.48 -19.52 -1.17
C GLY A 548 9.16 -19.09 -2.61
N LYS A 549 8.82 -17.82 -2.84
CA LYS A 549 8.29 -17.31 -4.12
C LYS A 549 9.30 -16.49 -4.94
N ALA A 550 10.48 -16.21 -4.41
CA ALA A 550 11.49 -15.42 -5.12
C ALA A 550 12.78 -16.22 -5.35
N PRO A 551 13.49 -15.96 -6.46
CA PRO A 551 14.85 -16.44 -6.64
C PRO A 551 15.78 -15.85 -5.58
N LEU A 552 16.90 -16.55 -5.37
CA LEU A 552 17.93 -16.15 -4.42
C LEU A 552 19.07 -15.38 -5.07
N LEU A 553 19.14 -15.38 -6.40
CA LEU A 553 20.06 -14.57 -7.20
C LEU A 553 19.28 -13.95 -8.36
N GLN A 554 19.54 -12.67 -8.66
CA GLN A 554 19.08 -12.00 -9.88
C GLN A 554 20.23 -11.20 -10.47
N ILE A 555 20.39 -11.30 -11.80
CA ILE A 555 21.40 -10.55 -12.55
C ILE A 555 20.70 -9.60 -13.50
N THR A 556 21.15 -8.35 -13.55
CA THR A 556 20.69 -7.32 -14.47
C THR A 556 21.90 -6.82 -15.25
N VAL A 557 21.81 -6.81 -16.57
CA VAL A 557 22.84 -6.31 -17.46
C VAL A 557 22.26 -5.12 -18.21
N THR A 558 22.97 -3.99 -18.13
CA THR A 558 22.59 -2.76 -18.83
C THR A 558 23.78 -2.25 -19.61
N TYR A 559 23.59 -2.08 -20.92
CA TYR A 559 24.60 -1.53 -21.81
C TYR A 559 24.45 0.00 -21.88
N LEU A 560 25.58 0.71 -21.80
CA LEU A 560 25.67 2.17 -21.88
C LEU A 560 26.45 2.57 -23.13
N PRO A 561 25.81 2.75 -24.30
CA PRO A 561 26.52 3.03 -25.55
C PRO A 561 27.34 4.32 -25.52
N HIS A 562 26.84 5.38 -24.84
CA HIS A 562 27.50 6.69 -24.80
C HIS A 562 28.81 6.69 -24.03
N THR A 563 28.90 5.91 -22.95
CA THR A 563 30.12 5.79 -22.15
C THR A 563 30.93 4.57 -22.53
N SER A 564 30.46 3.76 -23.49
CA SER A 564 31.04 2.46 -23.85
C SER A 564 31.26 1.59 -22.61
N GLN A 565 30.25 1.45 -21.77
CA GLN A 565 30.32 0.69 -20.52
C GLN A 565 29.22 -0.37 -20.43
N THR A 566 29.51 -1.42 -19.67
CA THR A 566 28.53 -2.44 -19.26
C THR A 566 28.33 -2.36 -17.75
N VAL A 567 27.08 -2.19 -17.32
CA VAL A 567 26.70 -2.20 -15.90
C VAL A 567 26.11 -3.56 -15.55
N LEU A 568 26.72 -4.23 -14.57
CA LEU A 568 26.24 -5.49 -14.02
C LEU A 568 25.65 -5.24 -12.63
N GLY A 569 24.33 -5.30 -12.55
CA GLY A 569 23.57 -5.23 -11.30
C GLY A 569 23.30 -6.63 -10.75
N VAL A 570 23.73 -6.91 -9.52
CA VAL A 570 23.59 -8.22 -8.88
C VAL A 570 22.79 -8.05 -7.60
N SER A 571 21.66 -8.75 -7.50
CA SER A 571 20.90 -8.90 -6.25
C SER A 571 21.09 -10.32 -5.73
N PHE A 572 21.84 -10.46 -4.63
CA PHE A 572 22.24 -11.73 -4.04
C PHE A 572 21.60 -11.89 -2.66
N CYS A 573 20.74 -12.88 -2.47
CA CYS A 573 20.11 -13.11 -1.17
C CYS A 573 21.15 -13.65 -0.18
N HIS A 574 21.28 -13.00 0.98
CA HIS A 574 22.27 -13.35 2.00
C HIS A 574 22.11 -14.77 2.56
N VAL A 575 20.99 -15.45 2.29
CA VAL A 575 20.79 -16.87 2.65
C VAL A 575 21.70 -17.79 1.84
N LEU A 576 22.11 -17.37 0.64
CA LEU A 576 23.06 -18.12 -0.19
C LEU A 576 24.46 -18.11 0.42
N GLY A 577 24.88 -16.99 1.01
CA GLY A 577 26.17 -16.89 1.67
C GLY A 577 26.54 -15.46 2.07
N ASP A 578 27.78 -15.33 2.53
CA ASP A 578 28.39 -14.06 2.90
C ASP A 578 29.09 -13.36 1.72
N ALA A 579 29.71 -12.21 1.98
CA ALA A 579 30.42 -11.41 0.97
C ALA A 579 31.50 -12.19 0.21
N LEU A 580 32.22 -13.07 0.91
CA LEU A 580 33.26 -13.91 0.30
C LEU A 580 32.64 -14.95 -0.64
N SER A 581 31.48 -15.51 -0.28
CA SER A 581 30.70 -16.41 -1.15
C SER A 581 30.22 -15.70 -2.42
N LEU A 582 29.73 -14.46 -2.31
CA LEU A 582 29.37 -13.63 -3.46
C LEU A 582 30.59 -13.38 -4.35
N TYR A 583 31.74 -13.02 -3.77
CA TYR A 583 32.98 -12.83 -4.53
C TYR A 583 33.41 -14.11 -5.25
N HIS A 584 33.37 -15.29 -4.62
CA HIS A 584 33.72 -16.54 -5.31
C HIS A 584 32.82 -16.83 -6.52
N LEU A 585 31.52 -16.56 -6.38
CA LEU A 585 30.58 -16.70 -7.49
C LEU A 585 30.92 -15.73 -8.64
N LEU A 586 31.20 -14.47 -8.33
CA LEU A 586 31.55 -13.47 -9.32
C LEU A 586 32.94 -13.70 -9.95
N LYS A 587 33.92 -14.18 -9.16
CA LYS A 587 35.26 -14.53 -9.64
C LYS A 587 35.23 -15.73 -10.57
N ALA A 588 34.50 -16.78 -10.20
CA ALA A 588 34.29 -17.92 -11.09
C ALA A 588 33.60 -17.50 -12.40
N TRP A 589 32.65 -16.56 -12.33
CA TRP A 589 32.01 -16.02 -13.54
C TRP A 589 33.01 -15.26 -14.42
N HIS A 590 33.81 -14.40 -13.81
CA HIS A 590 34.88 -13.70 -14.51
C HIS A 590 35.87 -14.67 -15.16
N ASP A 591 36.40 -15.66 -14.44
CA ASP A 591 37.39 -16.64 -14.96
C ASP A 591 36.82 -17.43 -16.15
N ILE A 592 35.58 -17.91 -16.04
CA ILE A 592 34.92 -18.65 -17.11
C ILE A 592 34.66 -17.74 -18.32
N HIS A 593 34.33 -16.47 -18.08
CA HIS A 593 34.10 -15.51 -19.14
C HIS A 593 35.39 -15.20 -19.92
N THR A 594 36.51 -15.00 -19.22
CA THR A 594 37.83 -14.70 -19.81
C THR A 594 38.53 -15.94 -20.38
N GLN A 595 37.90 -17.12 -20.30
CA GLN A 595 38.47 -18.42 -20.67
C GLN A 595 39.75 -18.77 -19.90
N GLU A 596 39.90 -18.19 -18.71
CA GLU A 596 40.99 -18.52 -17.80
C GLU A 596 40.71 -19.85 -17.08
N THR A 597 41.76 -20.45 -16.54
CA THR A 597 41.59 -21.58 -15.61
C THR A 597 40.91 -21.05 -14.35
N LEU A 598 39.91 -21.78 -13.84
CA LEU A 598 39.22 -21.41 -12.60
C LEU A 598 40.24 -21.21 -11.47
N SER A 599 40.40 -19.96 -11.05
CA SER A 599 41.31 -19.56 -9.97
C SER A 599 40.80 -20.05 -8.62
N ILE A 600 39.48 -20.23 -8.50
CA ILE A 600 38.80 -20.68 -7.29
C ILE A 600 37.90 -21.86 -7.66
N SER A 601 38.24 -23.05 -7.17
CA SER A 601 37.38 -24.22 -7.32
C SER A 601 36.24 -24.14 -6.30
N PRO A 602 34.97 -24.21 -6.73
CA PRO A 602 33.86 -23.95 -5.84
C PRO A 602 33.55 -25.21 -5.00
N HIS A 603 33.65 -25.10 -3.67
CA HIS A 603 33.32 -26.17 -2.72
C HIS A 603 31.86 -26.06 -2.29
N VAL A 604 30.96 -26.59 -3.12
CA VAL A 604 29.55 -26.14 -3.16
C VAL A 604 28.54 -27.08 -2.49
N ALA A 605 28.87 -28.35 -2.32
CA ALA A 605 27.86 -29.35 -1.94
C ALA A 605 27.59 -29.41 -0.42
N GLU A 606 28.54 -29.07 0.43
CA GLU A 606 28.44 -29.32 1.87
C GLU A 606 28.27 -28.02 2.66
N ARG A 607 27.08 -27.83 3.24
CA ARG A 607 26.84 -26.79 4.26
C ARG A 607 27.30 -27.28 5.62
N ILE A 608 27.77 -26.36 6.46
CA ILE A 608 28.08 -26.66 7.87
C ILE A 608 26.84 -27.27 8.52
N ARG A 609 26.97 -28.49 9.02
CA ARG A 609 25.89 -29.22 9.68
C ARG A 609 26.01 -29.15 11.19
N LEU A 610 24.85 -29.25 11.82
CA LEU A 610 24.76 -29.37 13.27
C LEU A 610 25.01 -30.81 13.69
N LYS A 611 25.69 -30.98 14.83
CA LYS A 611 25.58 -32.21 15.61
C LYS A 611 24.25 -32.14 16.36
N SER A 612 23.53 -33.27 16.45
CA SER A 612 22.28 -33.30 17.22
C SER A 612 22.57 -32.93 18.68
N PRO A 613 21.77 -32.05 19.31
CA PRO A 613 21.98 -31.71 20.72
C PRO A 613 21.89 -32.98 21.56
N SER A 614 22.81 -33.14 22.51
CA SER A 614 22.92 -34.34 23.35
C SER A 614 21.82 -34.44 24.42
N LYS A 615 21.03 -33.37 24.61
CA LYS A 615 19.92 -33.27 25.58
C LYS A 615 18.71 -32.60 24.95
N ALA A 616 17.53 -32.90 25.47
CA ALA A 616 16.30 -32.18 25.11
C ALA A 616 16.42 -30.70 25.52
N VAL A 617 16.06 -29.79 24.63
CA VAL A 617 16.14 -28.34 24.84
C VAL A 617 14.72 -27.81 25.08
N LEU A 618 14.51 -27.10 26.18
CA LEU A 618 13.25 -26.41 26.47
C LEU A 618 13.33 -24.95 25.99
N LEU A 619 12.21 -24.42 25.49
CA LEU A 619 12.13 -23.06 24.95
C LEU A 619 12.53 -21.99 25.98
N GLU A 620 12.20 -22.20 27.24
CA GLU A 620 12.45 -21.27 28.36
C GLU A 620 13.92 -21.19 28.78
N ASP A 621 14.70 -22.24 28.51
CA ASP A 621 16.13 -22.31 28.85
C ASP A 621 17.01 -21.58 27.81
N ILE A 622 16.46 -21.22 26.65
CA ILE A 622 17.20 -20.58 25.57
C ILE A 622 17.38 -19.09 25.90
N PRO A 623 18.62 -18.59 26.06
CA PRO A 623 18.87 -17.18 26.28
C PRO A 623 18.25 -16.32 25.15
N ARG A 624 17.56 -15.23 25.49
CA ARG A 624 16.95 -14.36 24.46
C ARG A 624 17.97 -13.71 23.54
N ARG A 625 19.15 -13.38 24.06
CA ARG A 625 20.25 -12.78 23.29
C ARG A 625 21.54 -13.21 23.94
N LEU A 626 22.46 -13.76 23.18
CA LEU A 626 23.84 -13.83 23.65
C LEU A 626 24.44 -12.43 23.59
N PRO A 627 25.26 -12.04 24.59
CA PRO A 627 25.97 -10.78 24.54
C PRO A 627 26.61 -10.57 23.16
N ARG A 628 26.36 -9.38 22.58
CA ARG A 628 27.11 -8.87 21.43
C ARG A 628 26.85 -9.61 20.11
N ARG A 629 25.72 -10.33 20.00
CA ARG A 629 25.17 -10.76 18.71
C ARG A 629 24.28 -9.68 18.08
N SER A 630 24.31 -9.62 16.75
CA SER A 630 23.44 -8.80 15.89
C SER A 630 22.01 -9.35 15.77
N GLN A 631 21.71 -10.47 16.42
CA GLN A 631 20.41 -11.13 16.44
C GLN A 631 19.99 -11.45 17.88
N LEU A 632 18.68 -11.48 18.12
CA LEU A 632 18.06 -11.92 19.37
C LEU A 632 16.87 -12.85 19.06
N PHE A 633 16.65 -13.83 19.92
CA PHE A 633 15.55 -14.78 19.82
C PHE A 633 14.24 -14.17 20.35
N SER A 634 13.26 -14.04 19.44
CA SER A 634 11.96 -13.38 19.67
C SER A 634 10.78 -14.33 19.39
N PRO A 635 10.56 -15.36 20.23
CA PRO A 635 9.54 -16.38 19.96
C PRO A 635 8.09 -15.88 20.04
N THR A 636 7.85 -14.72 20.66
CA THR A 636 6.51 -14.14 20.80
C THR A 636 6.27 -12.96 19.87
N VAL A 637 5.00 -12.71 19.51
CA VAL A 637 4.61 -11.53 18.72
C VAL A 637 5.06 -10.23 19.38
N ILE A 638 4.91 -10.12 20.71
CA ILE A 638 5.31 -8.91 21.46
C ILE A 638 6.82 -8.70 21.39
N SER A 639 7.63 -9.75 21.55
CA SER A 639 9.10 -9.64 21.42
C SER A 639 9.52 -9.22 20.01
N LYS A 640 8.85 -9.73 18.97
CA LYS A 640 9.11 -9.32 17.58
C LYS A 640 8.78 -7.85 17.35
N ILE A 641 7.62 -7.39 17.83
CA ILE A 641 7.25 -5.96 17.74
C ILE A 641 8.32 -5.09 18.40
N LYS A 642 8.76 -5.44 19.61
CA LYS A 642 9.81 -4.68 20.33
C LYS A 642 11.13 -4.66 19.57
N ALA A 643 11.55 -5.78 18.96
CA ALA A 643 12.80 -5.86 18.21
C ALA A 643 12.76 -5.04 16.91
N TYR A 644 11.64 -5.05 16.18
CA TYR A 644 11.50 -4.33 14.90
C TYR A 644 11.07 -2.87 15.06
N ALA A 645 10.43 -2.49 16.16
CA ALA A 645 9.90 -1.13 16.35
C ALA A 645 10.94 -0.02 16.17
N PRO A 646 12.18 -0.12 16.70
CA PRO A 646 13.22 0.90 16.46
C PRO A 646 13.64 1.00 14.99
N LEU A 647 13.71 -0.13 14.28
CA LEU A 647 14.08 -0.16 12.86
C LEU A 647 12.96 0.40 11.98
N VAL A 648 11.71 0.04 12.28
CA VAL A 648 10.52 0.62 11.64
C VAL A 648 10.45 2.11 11.98
N HIS A 649 10.73 2.51 13.22
CA HIS A 649 10.83 3.91 13.57
C HIS A 649 11.92 4.57 12.74
N THR A 650 13.10 3.99 12.57
CA THR A 650 14.08 4.56 11.65
C THR A 650 13.52 4.66 10.23
N ILE A 651 12.89 3.61 9.65
CA ILE A 651 12.30 3.50 8.28
C ILE A 651 11.03 4.35 8.04
N VAL A 652 10.29 4.69 9.09
CA VAL A 652 9.14 5.60 8.98
C VAL A 652 9.45 6.99 9.51
N PHE A 653 10.49 7.18 10.43
CA PHE A 653 11.17 8.46 10.93
C PHE A 653 12.51 9.14 10.32
N LYS A 654 13.35 8.53 9.44
CA LYS A 654 14.46 9.00 8.54
C LYS A 654 15.41 9.69 9.45
N THR A 655 15.54 9.08 10.62
CA THR A 655 16.36 9.53 11.70
C THR A 655 17.81 9.28 11.35
N LEU A 656 18.10 8.54 10.28
CA LEU A 656 19.43 8.25 9.78
C LEU A 656 19.58 8.69 8.32
N GLU A 657 20.83 8.86 7.91
CA GLU A 657 21.31 9.00 6.53
C GLU A 657 22.74 8.43 6.44
N TYR A 658 23.25 8.16 5.23
CA TYR A 658 24.59 7.61 5.03
C TYR A 658 25.59 8.67 4.56
N ALA A 659 26.67 8.85 5.31
CA ALA A 659 27.88 9.55 4.87
C ALA A 659 28.70 8.60 3.99
N ARG A 660 29.22 9.09 2.86
CA ARG A 660 30.05 8.31 1.93
C ARG A 660 31.31 9.08 1.59
N PHE A 661 32.47 8.44 1.72
CA PHE A 661 33.76 9.06 1.49
C PHE A 661 34.81 8.00 1.17
N ASP A 662 35.89 8.48 0.56
CA ASP A 662 37.06 7.69 0.23
C ASP A 662 38.24 8.06 1.13
N VAL A 663 39.09 7.10 1.43
CA VAL A 663 40.36 7.31 2.16
C VAL A 663 41.47 6.71 1.32
N SER A 664 42.47 7.52 0.96
CA SER A 664 43.56 7.07 0.09
C SER A 664 44.45 6.04 0.80
N ALA A 665 45.22 5.28 0.01
CA ALA A 665 46.21 4.36 0.58
C ALA A 665 47.29 5.09 1.40
N GLU A 666 47.61 6.33 1.03
CA GLU A 666 48.58 7.16 1.74
C GLU A 666 48.04 7.61 3.09
N ASP A 667 46.82 8.13 3.14
CA ASP A 667 46.15 8.52 4.38
C ASP A 667 45.99 7.32 5.33
N LEU A 668 45.61 6.15 4.80
CA LEU A 668 45.54 4.92 5.58
C LEU A 668 46.91 4.53 6.16
N SER A 669 48.01 4.76 5.43
CA SER A 669 49.37 4.51 5.93
C SER A 669 49.73 5.44 7.08
N ILE A 670 49.43 6.74 6.93
CA ILE A 670 49.64 7.74 7.99
C ILE A 670 48.84 7.36 9.24
N LEU A 671 47.55 7.02 9.07
CA LEU A 671 46.69 6.61 10.17
C LEU A 671 47.22 5.37 10.90
N VAL A 672 47.74 4.39 10.17
CA VAL A 672 48.36 3.19 10.75
C VAL A 672 49.61 3.53 11.53
N GLN A 673 50.48 4.41 11.02
CA GLN A 673 51.67 4.86 11.74
C GLN A 673 51.28 5.50 13.08
N LYS A 674 50.25 6.36 13.08
CA LYS A 674 49.74 7.00 14.30
C LYS A 674 49.13 6.00 15.28
N ALA A 675 48.28 5.09 14.79
CA ALA A 675 47.71 4.05 15.64
C ALA A 675 48.77 3.14 16.27
N ARG A 676 49.91 2.92 15.60
CA ARG A 676 51.02 2.10 16.11
C ARG A 676 51.98 2.84 17.03
N ALA A 677 52.02 4.17 17.01
CA ALA A 677 53.03 4.97 17.69
C ALA A 677 53.14 4.69 19.20
N ARG A 678 52.03 4.33 19.85
CA ARG A 678 51.96 4.07 21.30
C ARG A 678 51.71 2.60 21.64
N LEU A 679 51.90 1.67 20.70
CA LEU A 679 51.71 0.23 20.91
C LEU A 679 53.05 -0.49 21.04
N HIS A 680 53.16 -1.37 22.04
CA HIS A 680 54.31 -2.25 22.24
C HIS A 680 53.84 -3.71 22.42
N PRO A 681 54.10 -4.61 21.45
CA PRO A 681 54.68 -4.34 20.12
C PRO A 681 53.74 -3.50 19.25
N ALA A 682 54.28 -2.87 18.21
CA ALA A 682 53.56 -1.98 17.29
C ALA A 682 52.60 -2.71 16.33
N THR A 683 51.69 -3.53 16.89
CA THR A 683 50.85 -4.47 16.14
C THR A 683 49.41 -3.99 16.05
N CYS A 684 49.06 -3.38 14.91
CA CYS A 684 47.67 -3.20 14.46
C CYS A 684 47.61 -3.23 12.93
N SER A 685 46.50 -3.62 12.32
CA SER A 685 46.30 -3.52 10.88
C SER A 685 45.64 -2.20 10.49
N THR A 686 45.59 -1.94 9.18
CA THR A 686 44.83 -0.83 8.60
C THR A 686 43.36 -0.87 9.00
N GLN A 687 42.75 -2.06 9.04
CA GLN A 687 41.36 -2.20 9.50
C GLN A 687 41.19 -1.79 10.96
N ASP A 688 42.12 -2.17 11.85
CA ASP A 688 42.03 -1.82 13.27
C ASP A 688 42.15 -0.31 13.48
N ALA A 689 43.15 0.29 12.84
CA ALA A 689 43.42 1.72 12.91
C ALA A 689 42.23 2.53 12.34
N PHE A 690 41.69 2.12 11.21
CA PHE A 690 40.53 2.77 10.61
C PHE A 690 39.27 2.66 11.47
N LYS A 691 38.97 1.48 12.03
CA LYS A 691 37.82 1.29 12.93
C LYS A 691 37.95 2.15 14.20
N ALA A 692 39.16 2.24 14.73
CA ALA A 692 39.46 3.10 15.88
C ALA A 692 39.27 4.58 15.57
N TYR A 693 39.77 5.02 14.42
CA TYR A 693 39.56 6.38 13.92
C TYR A 693 38.08 6.68 13.73
N LEU A 694 37.32 5.80 13.07
CA LEU A 694 35.92 6.06 12.80
C LEU A 694 35.07 6.19 14.08
N LEU A 695 35.36 5.39 15.11
CA LEU A 695 34.74 5.58 16.43
C LEU A 695 35.05 6.97 17.01
N LYS A 696 36.30 7.42 16.86
CA LYS A 696 36.73 8.75 17.33
C LYS A 696 36.08 9.87 16.54
N ALA A 697 36.09 9.79 15.22
CA ALA A 697 35.47 10.74 14.31
C ALA A 697 33.95 10.87 14.56
N LEU A 698 33.23 9.75 14.72
CA LEU A 698 31.81 9.78 15.07
C LEU A 698 31.57 10.50 16.41
N ASN A 699 32.36 10.21 17.44
CA ASN A 699 32.21 10.89 18.72
C ASN A 699 32.57 12.37 18.67
N ARG A 700 33.55 12.76 17.85
CA ARG A 700 34.04 14.13 17.71
C ARG A 700 33.12 15.00 16.87
N PHE A 701 32.58 14.48 15.76
CA PHE A 701 31.86 15.27 14.77
C PHE A 701 30.36 15.02 14.74
N VAL A 702 29.89 13.88 15.28
CA VAL A 702 28.45 13.52 15.27
C VAL A 702 27.84 13.53 16.68
N TYR A 703 28.58 13.04 17.67
CA TYR A 703 28.10 12.91 19.06
C TYR A 703 28.82 13.87 20.02
N ASN A 704 29.22 15.03 19.52
CA ASN A 704 29.68 16.14 20.36
C ASN A 704 28.47 16.87 21.00
N GLY A 705 28.60 17.38 22.23
CA GLY A 705 27.53 18.11 22.92
C GLY A 705 26.40 17.29 23.58
N LEU A 706 25.31 17.98 23.99
CA LEU A 706 24.12 17.42 24.65
C LEU A 706 23.12 16.86 23.61
N MET A 707 23.56 15.87 22.83
CA MET A 707 22.68 15.16 21.91
C MET A 707 21.82 14.12 22.69
N PRO A 708 20.56 13.85 22.28
CA PRO A 708 19.71 12.82 22.91
C PRO A 708 20.17 11.38 22.59
N HIS A 709 21.35 11.22 21.98
CA HIS A 709 21.88 9.94 21.53
C HIS A 709 23.18 9.62 22.26
N PRO A 710 23.35 8.37 22.76
CA PRO A 710 24.58 7.99 23.43
C PRO A 710 25.76 8.03 22.45
N ARG A 711 26.93 8.40 22.99
CA ARG A 711 28.23 8.29 22.31
C ARG A 711 28.50 6.86 21.88
N VAL A 712 29.33 6.72 20.84
CA VAL A 712 29.84 5.42 20.43
C VAL A 712 30.90 4.99 21.42
N THR A 713 30.63 3.92 22.16
CA THR A 713 31.55 3.41 23.19
C THR A 713 32.05 2.01 22.87
N ARG A 714 31.65 1.45 21.73
CA ARG A 714 31.98 0.07 21.34
C ARG A 714 32.12 -0.06 19.84
N ILE A 715 32.91 -1.02 19.42
CA ILE A 715 33.02 -1.45 18.02
C ILE A 715 32.65 -2.93 17.96
N VAL A 716 31.72 -3.28 17.07
CA VAL A 716 31.40 -4.64 16.68
C VAL A 716 31.78 -4.80 15.22
N THR A 717 32.71 -5.69 14.91
CA THR A 717 33.14 -5.96 13.54
C THR A 717 32.68 -7.33 13.09
N ILE A 718 32.11 -7.39 11.90
CA ILE A 718 31.76 -8.64 11.24
C ILE A 718 33.04 -9.21 10.62
N VAL A 719 33.33 -10.47 10.92
CA VAL A 719 34.57 -11.14 10.52
C VAL A 719 34.29 -12.50 9.90
N ASP A 720 35.14 -12.88 8.94
CA ASP A 720 35.20 -14.24 8.41
C ASP A 720 35.66 -15.21 9.50
N ALA A 721 34.85 -16.24 9.75
CA ALA A 721 35.07 -17.23 10.78
C ALA A 721 35.37 -18.62 10.19
N ARG A 722 35.65 -18.73 8.88
CA ARG A 722 36.04 -20.00 8.25
C ARG A 722 37.20 -20.68 8.95
N LYS A 723 38.27 -19.95 9.24
CA LYS A 723 39.42 -20.48 9.99
C LYS A 723 39.04 -20.98 11.39
N ALA A 724 38.21 -20.22 12.12
CA ALA A 724 37.76 -20.59 13.46
C ALA A 724 36.80 -21.80 13.46
N ARG A 725 36.13 -22.06 12.34
CA ARG A 725 35.22 -23.20 12.14
C ARG A 725 35.82 -24.33 11.29
N ASN A 726 37.13 -24.28 11.00
CA ASN A 726 37.83 -25.26 10.16
C ASN A 726 37.18 -25.49 8.78
N MET A 727 36.72 -24.41 8.16
CA MET A 727 36.15 -24.45 6.80
C MET A 727 37.18 -23.99 5.77
N PRO A 728 37.19 -24.59 4.56
CA PRO A 728 38.00 -24.08 3.46
C PRO A 728 37.62 -22.64 3.15
N ARG A 729 38.58 -21.87 2.62
CA ARG A 729 38.35 -20.47 2.24
C ARG A 729 37.21 -20.39 1.24
N GLU A 730 37.19 -21.33 0.30
CA GLU A 730 36.29 -21.49 -0.84
C GLU A 730 34.87 -21.91 -0.46
N TYR A 731 34.59 -22.15 0.84
CA TYR A 731 33.26 -22.49 1.33
C TYR A 731 32.20 -21.49 0.86
N PHE A 732 31.18 -22.01 0.15
CA PHE A 732 30.06 -21.22 -0.37
C PHE A 732 28.87 -21.29 0.61
N GLY A 733 28.74 -20.27 1.44
CA GLY A 733 27.70 -20.16 2.46
C GLY A 733 28.03 -19.12 3.52
N ASN A 734 27.15 -18.90 4.49
CA ASN A 734 27.47 -17.98 5.58
C ASN A 734 28.46 -18.63 6.54
N CYS A 735 29.61 -17.99 6.73
CA CYS A 735 30.58 -18.36 7.77
C CYS A 735 31.17 -17.10 8.43
N ILE A 736 30.28 -16.16 8.78
CA ILE A 736 30.62 -14.91 9.45
C ILE A 736 30.27 -14.95 10.94
N THR A 737 30.94 -14.13 11.73
CA THR A 737 30.55 -13.86 13.10
C THR A 737 30.85 -12.41 13.48
N ALA A 738 30.38 -11.97 14.63
CA ALA A 738 30.64 -10.65 15.16
C ALA A 738 31.65 -10.77 16.32
N VAL A 739 32.70 -9.95 16.28
CA VAL A 739 33.63 -9.76 17.41
C VAL A 739 33.55 -8.32 17.87
N ASP A 740 33.64 -8.12 19.18
CA ASP A 740 33.40 -6.82 19.79
C ASP A 740 34.54 -6.37 20.68
N THR A 741 34.64 -5.06 20.86
CA THR A 741 35.51 -4.48 21.87
C THR A 741 34.83 -4.49 23.24
N PRO A 742 35.61 -4.45 24.34
CA PRO A 742 35.13 -3.94 25.62
C PRO A 742 34.51 -2.54 25.48
N TYR A 743 33.93 -2.04 26.57
CA TYR A 743 33.54 -0.63 26.64
C TYR A 743 34.77 0.27 26.52
N LEU A 744 34.72 1.21 25.59
CA LEU A 744 35.79 2.15 25.24
C LEU A 744 35.41 3.54 25.76
N PRO A 745 35.91 3.95 26.93
CA PRO A 745 35.67 5.30 27.43
C PRO A 745 36.34 6.34 26.52
N ALA A 746 35.80 7.56 26.52
CA ALA A 746 36.29 8.64 25.66
C ALA A 746 37.78 8.94 25.84
N SER A 747 38.33 8.69 27.03
CA SER A 747 39.74 8.88 27.40
C SER A 747 40.73 7.96 26.67
N LYS A 748 40.28 6.82 26.12
CA LYS A 748 41.18 5.90 25.39
C LYS A 748 41.72 6.54 24.13
N ASN A 749 43.03 6.56 23.91
CA ASN A 749 43.62 7.13 22.70
C ASN A 749 43.43 6.22 21.46
N LEU A 750 43.80 6.71 20.28
CA LEU A 750 43.65 5.96 19.01
C LEU A 750 44.31 4.58 19.06
N SER A 751 45.54 4.50 19.58
CA SER A 751 46.31 3.26 19.73
C SER A 751 45.58 2.24 20.61
N GLU A 752 45.09 2.67 21.78
CA GLU A 752 44.38 1.78 22.71
C GLU A 752 43.08 1.25 22.12
N VAL A 753 42.34 2.08 21.37
CA VAL A 753 41.12 1.64 20.68
C VAL A 753 41.46 0.64 19.57
N ALA A 754 42.50 0.91 18.76
CA ALA A 754 42.94 0.00 17.70
C ALA A 754 43.41 -1.34 18.28
N PHE A 755 44.11 -1.32 19.40
CA PHE A 755 44.51 -2.52 20.12
C PHE A 755 43.30 -3.33 20.61
N ALA A 756 42.28 -2.68 21.19
CA ALA A 756 41.06 -3.37 21.62
C ALA A 756 40.32 -4.05 20.45
N VAL A 757 40.30 -3.43 19.26
CA VAL A 757 39.76 -4.05 18.04
C VAL A 757 40.60 -5.27 17.66
N ARG A 758 41.93 -5.14 17.64
CA ARG A 758 42.86 -6.22 17.34
C ARG A 758 42.66 -7.41 18.27
N GLU A 759 42.62 -7.19 19.59
CA GLU A 759 42.40 -8.24 20.58
C GLU A 759 41.07 -8.98 20.38
N GLY A 760 40.00 -8.25 20.03
CA GLY A 760 38.72 -8.86 19.69
C GLY A 760 38.82 -9.80 18.49
N VAL A 761 39.52 -9.38 17.42
CA VAL A 761 39.68 -10.14 16.18
C VAL A 761 40.62 -11.33 16.35
N THR A 762 41.80 -11.16 16.94
CA THR A 762 42.77 -12.25 17.15
C THR A 762 42.33 -13.21 18.25
N GLY A 763 41.50 -12.72 19.17
CA GLY A 763 40.92 -13.53 20.22
C GLY A 763 39.81 -14.48 19.75
N LEU A 764 39.40 -14.47 18.49
CA LEU A 764 38.38 -15.39 17.95
C LEU A 764 38.95 -16.82 17.84
N THR A 765 38.51 -17.70 18.74
CA THR A 765 38.88 -19.12 18.74
C THR A 765 37.67 -20.01 18.39
N PRO A 766 37.89 -21.29 18.05
CA PRO A 766 36.81 -22.27 17.89
C PRO A 766 35.89 -22.34 19.12
N GLU A 767 36.44 -22.31 20.34
CA GLU A 767 35.67 -22.40 21.59
C GLU A 767 34.77 -21.19 21.80
N LYS A 768 35.25 -19.98 21.47
CA LYS A 768 34.43 -18.76 21.54
C LYS A 768 33.31 -18.75 20.51
N SER A 769 33.52 -19.41 19.36
CA SER A 769 32.48 -19.58 18.34
C SER A 769 31.43 -20.62 18.74
N ALA A 770 31.85 -21.68 19.44
CA ALA A 770 31.01 -22.82 19.83
C ALA A 770 29.77 -22.41 20.64
N LYS A 771 29.90 -21.54 21.66
CA LYS A 771 28.75 -21.06 22.45
C LYS A 771 27.67 -20.39 21.60
N GLY A 772 28.11 -19.64 20.61
CA GLY A 772 27.21 -18.98 19.67
C GLY A 772 26.50 -19.98 18.74
N ASP A 773 27.21 -21.04 18.37
CA ASP A 773 26.69 -22.12 17.52
C ASP A 773 25.70 -22.98 18.32
N GLU A 774 26.02 -23.34 19.57
CA GLU A 774 25.12 -24.03 20.52
C GLU A 774 23.83 -23.25 20.78
N TRP A 775 23.90 -21.92 20.85
CA TRP A 775 22.72 -21.09 21.02
C TRP A 775 21.78 -21.14 19.81
N ILE A 776 22.31 -21.00 18.61
CA ILE A 776 21.51 -21.14 17.38
C ILE A 776 20.98 -22.57 17.22
N GLN A 777 21.79 -23.57 17.59
CA GLN A 777 21.38 -24.99 17.62
C GLN A 777 20.17 -25.21 18.53
N SER A 778 20.20 -24.61 19.72
CA SER A 778 19.10 -24.70 20.69
C SER A 778 17.82 -24.08 20.14
N ILE A 779 17.93 -22.93 19.45
CA ILE A 779 16.81 -22.29 18.75
C ILE A 779 16.27 -23.17 17.62
N GLN A 780 17.16 -23.81 16.85
CA GLN A 780 16.74 -24.74 15.80
C GLN A 780 15.99 -25.95 16.36
N ALA A 781 16.47 -26.53 17.47
CA ALA A 781 15.88 -27.71 18.08
C ALA A 781 14.41 -27.50 18.47
N VAL A 782 14.03 -26.25 18.79
CA VAL A 782 12.64 -25.85 19.08
C VAL A 782 11.90 -25.26 17.87
N ASN A 783 12.43 -25.44 16.65
CA ASN A 783 11.88 -24.89 15.39
C ASN A 783 11.77 -23.34 15.37
N GLY A 784 12.65 -22.65 16.11
CA GLY A 784 12.59 -21.22 16.36
C GLY A 784 13.48 -20.34 15.47
N LEU A 785 14.17 -20.89 14.45
CA LEU A 785 15.09 -20.09 13.62
C LEU A 785 14.40 -18.93 12.89
N MET A 786 13.11 -19.06 12.59
CA MET A 786 12.30 -18.00 11.99
C MET A 786 11.86 -16.92 12.99
N ASP A 787 12.23 -17.06 14.26
CA ASP A 787 11.96 -16.14 15.35
C ASP A 787 13.19 -15.31 15.75
N LEU A 788 14.31 -15.47 15.04
CA LEU A 788 15.45 -14.57 15.14
C LEU A 788 15.07 -13.18 14.61
N ALA A 789 15.30 -12.15 15.41
CA ALA A 789 15.09 -10.76 15.06
C ALA A 789 16.41 -9.98 15.17
N PRO A 790 16.57 -8.86 14.46
CA PRO A 790 17.77 -8.04 14.57
C PRO A 790 17.92 -7.42 15.96
N ALA A 791 19.17 -7.21 16.37
CA ALA A 791 19.52 -6.67 17.68
C ALA A 791 20.73 -5.74 17.57
N PHE A 792 20.49 -4.43 17.65
CA PHE A 792 21.53 -3.41 17.52
C PHE A 792 21.46 -2.42 18.67
N ASP A 793 22.63 -2.11 19.22
CA ASP A 793 22.79 -1.27 20.39
C ASP A 793 23.13 0.16 19.93
N PRO A 794 22.47 1.18 20.48
CA PRO A 794 22.58 2.55 20.01
C PRO A 794 24.01 3.12 20.15
N ASP A 795 24.75 2.71 21.17
CA ASP A 795 26.10 3.17 21.52
C ASP A 795 27.23 2.41 20.81
N THR A 796 26.91 1.61 19.80
CA THR A 796 27.85 0.69 19.16
C THR A 796 28.06 1.05 17.69
N LEU A 797 29.31 1.06 17.22
CA LEU A 797 29.70 1.12 15.82
C LEU A 797 29.76 -0.30 15.26
N TYR A 798 28.89 -0.61 14.30
CA TYR A 798 28.87 -1.90 13.59
C TYR A 798 29.65 -1.77 12.30
N VAL A 799 30.70 -2.56 12.11
CA VAL A 799 31.56 -2.49 10.91
C VAL A 799 31.48 -3.79 10.14
N ASP A 800 30.84 -3.73 8.98
CA ASP A 800 30.87 -4.75 7.95
C ASP A 800 32.10 -4.53 7.07
N ASP A 801 33.08 -5.43 7.21
CA ASP A 801 34.43 -5.24 6.69
C ASP A 801 34.68 -6.16 5.50
N TRP A 802 34.57 -5.60 4.30
CA TRP A 802 34.81 -6.29 3.03
C TRP A 802 36.21 -6.00 2.49
N THR A 803 37.11 -5.39 3.28
CA THR A 803 38.47 -5.03 2.82
C THR A 803 39.36 -6.23 2.53
N LYS A 804 38.92 -7.45 2.84
CA LYS A 804 39.59 -8.71 2.48
C LYS A 804 38.95 -9.41 1.27
N VAL A 805 37.87 -8.85 0.75
CA VAL A 805 37.15 -9.36 -0.43
C VAL A 805 37.62 -8.53 -1.63
N SER A 806 38.29 -9.17 -2.58
CA SER A 806 38.92 -8.47 -3.70
C SER A 806 37.95 -8.19 -4.86
N MET A 807 36.88 -7.44 -4.59
CA MET A 807 35.88 -7.10 -5.62
C MET A 807 36.48 -6.35 -6.82
N GLU A 808 37.61 -5.67 -6.63
CA GLU A 808 38.36 -4.98 -7.69
C GLU A 808 38.89 -5.91 -8.79
N GLU A 809 39.03 -7.21 -8.52
CA GLU A 809 39.51 -8.20 -9.48
C GLU A 809 38.42 -8.61 -10.48
N ILE A 810 37.15 -8.29 -10.22
CA ILE A 810 36.02 -8.72 -11.04
C ILE A 810 35.82 -7.75 -12.22
N ASN A 811 36.47 -8.04 -13.34
CA ASN A 811 36.54 -7.08 -14.46
C ASN A 811 36.22 -7.66 -15.85
N PHE A 812 35.92 -8.97 -15.94
CA PHE A 812 35.58 -9.67 -17.19
C PHE A 812 36.57 -9.47 -18.35
N GLY A 813 37.87 -9.35 -18.05
CA GLY A 813 38.92 -9.17 -19.06
C GLY A 813 39.06 -7.72 -19.56
N GLN A 814 38.37 -6.79 -18.90
CA GLN A 814 38.40 -5.36 -19.19
C GLN A 814 38.85 -4.57 -17.94
N GLU A 815 38.78 -3.24 -17.97
CA GLU A 815 38.97 -2.44 -16.76
C GLU A 815 37.65 -2.32 -15.96
N GLN A 816 37.69 -2.65 -14.67
CA GLN A 816 36.62 -2.27 -13.75
C GLN A 816 36.74 -0.76 -13.45
N HIS A 817 35.77 0.01 -13.94
CA HIS A 817 35.67 1.44 -13.70
C HIS A 817 35.23 1.74 -12.27
N MET A 818 34.24 0.99 -11.78
CA MET A 818 33.71 1.17 -10.45
C MET A 818 33.08 -0.11 -9.91
N PHE A 819 33.25 -0.33 -8.61
CA PHE A 819 32.44 -1.24 -7.82
C PHE A 819 31.72 -0.43 -6.74
N CYS A 820 30.43 -0.68 -6.55
CA CYS A 820 29.71 -0.11 -5.41
C CYS A 820 28.70 -1.09 -4.84
N GLN A 821 28.63 -1.15 -3.51
CA GLN A 821 27.53 -1.77 -2.78
C GLN A 821 26.63 -0.66 -2.22
N PRO A 822 25.55 -0.27 -2.91
CA PRO A 822 24.72 0.83 -2.45
C PRO A 822 23.99 0.46 -1.14
N LEU A 823 24.21 1.26 -0.09
CA LEU A 823 23.42 1.19 1.15
C LEU A 823 22.46 2.36 1.26
N GLU A 824 21.23 2.07 1.65
CA GLU A 824 20.21 3.06 1.97
C GLU A 824 19.57 2.70 3.32
N VAL A 825 19.03 3.72 3.98
CA VAL A 825 18.40 3.56 5.31
C VAL A 825 17.21 2.61 5.23
N GLU A 826 16.45 2.62 4.13
CA GLU A 826 15.35 1.69 3.89
C GLU A 826 15.81 0.23 3.79
N ALA A 827 17.02 -0.01 3.31
CA ALA A 827 17.59 -1.33 3.19
C ALA A 827 18.22 -1.80 4.50
N LEU A 828 18.89 -0.90 5.22
CA LEU A 828 19.61 -1.21 6.45
C LEU A 828 19.51 -0.05 7.45
N PRO A 829 18.41 0.03 8.21
CA PRO A 829 18.10 1.16 9.10
C PRO A 829 18.81 1.06 10.46
N VAL A 830 20.11 0.77 10.45
CA VAL A 830 20.89 0.51 11.67
C VAL A 830 21.80 1.70 11.91
N ARG A 831 21.74 2.29 13.11
CA ARG A 831 22.59 3.43 13.48
C ARG A 831 24.04 3.00 13.62
N ASN A 832 24.98 3.85 13.19
CA ASN A 832 26.42 3.57 13.21
C ASN A 832 26.77 2.26 12.48
N TRP A 833 25.95 1.83 11.52
CA TRP A 833 26.36 0.79 10.59
C TRP A 833 27.32 1.37 9.57
N CYS A 834 28.51 0.81 9.51
CA CYS A 834 29.58 1.15 8.60
C CYS A 834 29.88 -0.03 7.69
N MET A 835 29.98 0.23 6.39
CA MET A 835 30.53 -0.68 5.40
C MET A 835 31.87 -0.11 4.91
N ILE A 836 32.89 -0.97 4.85
CA ILE A 836 34.20 -0.64 4.27
C ILE A 836 34.62 -1.68 3.25
N TYR A 837 35.10 -1.24 2.09
CA TYR A 837 35.68 -2.11 1.06
C TYR A 837 36.82 -1.40 0.32
N LYS A 838 37.68 -2.20 -0.32
CA LYS A 838 38.76 -1.67 -1.16
C LYS A 838 38.19 -1.26 -2.52
N ALA A 839 38.58 -0.10 -3.04
CA ALA A 839 38.31 0.27 -4.42
C ALA A 839 39.35 1.28 -4.93
N LYS A 840 39.33 1.53 -6.25
CA LYS A 840 40.05 2.64 -6.88
C LYS A 840 39.43 3.97 -6.46
N SER A 841 40.27 4.98 -6.17
CA SER A 841 39.82 6.35 -5.92
C SER A 841 39.27 6.97 -7.21
N ALA A 842 38.15 7.70 -7.13
CA ALA A 842 37.57 8.37 -8.30
C ALA A 842 38.40 9.57 -8.79
N ASN A 843 39.32 10.10 -7.96
CA ASN A 843 40.08 11.32 -8.21
C ASN A 843 41.56 11.09 -8.59
N ASP A 844 42.06 9.85 -8.60
CA ASP A 844 43.46 9.56 -8.94
C ASP A 844 43.65 9.37 -10.44
N ALA A 845 43.79 10.49 -11.17
CA ALA A 845 44.20 10.49 -12.57
C ALA A 845 45.72 10.21 -12.76
N GLY A 846 46.50 10.08 -11.67
CA GLY A 846 47.97 10.04 -11.71
C GLY A 846 48.65 8.71 -11.38
N ASP A 847 48.03 7.82 -10.59
CA ASP A 847 48.63 6.52 -10.26
C ASP A 847 47.54 5.46 -10.03
N ALA A 848 47.08 4.85 -11.12
CA ALA A 848 45.95 3.90 -11.18
C ALA A 848 46.13 2.58 -10.38
N LYS A 849 47.16 2.46 -9.53
CA LYS A 849 47.58 1.22 -8.87
C LYS A 849 47.38 1.15 -7.34
N ARG A 850 47.02 2.22 -6.63
CA ARG A 850 46.87 2.17 -5.16
C ARG A 850 45.40 2.18 -4.72
N LEU A 851 44.94 1.07 -4.14
CA LEU A 851 43.58 0.91 -3.62
C LEU A 851 43.44 1.58 -2.25
N GLY A 852 42.45 2.46 -2.12
CA GLY A 852 42.02 3.05 -0.85
C GLY A 852 40.83 2.32 -0.23
N TYR A 853 40.23 2.91 0.80
CA TYR A 853 38.95 2.46 1.36
C TYR A 853 37.81 3.34 0.84
N GLN A 854 36.75 2.72 0.33
CA GLN A 854 35.45 3.37 0.24
C GLN A 854 34.65 3.04 1.48
N VAL A 855 34.02 4.07 2.04
CA VAL A 855 33.36 4.00 3.33
C VAL A 855 31.94 4.49 3.19
N GLN A 856 30.99 3.75 3.75
CA GLN A 856 29.60 4.20 3.92
C GLN A 856 29.21 3.99 5.38
N VAL A 857 28.92 5.08 6.11
CA VAL A 857 28.53 5.01 7.52
C VAL A 857 27.22 5.73 7.76
N SER A 858 26.30 5.08 8.46
CA SER A 858 25.02 5.65 8.84
C SER A 858 25.14 6.50 10.10
N VAL A 859 24.63 7.71 10.03
CA VAL A 859 24.65 8.70 11.11
C VAL A 859 23.25 9.30 11.29
N PRO A 860 22.94 9.94 12.43
CA PRO A 860 21.71 10.69 12.59
C PRO A 860 21.51 11.72 11.48
N LYS A 861 20.27 11.91 11.02
CA LYS A 861 19.95 12.83 9.94
C LYS A 861 20.40 14.26 10.25
N GLY A 862 21.06 14.88 9.28
CA GLY A 862 21.64 16.22 9.39
C GLY A 862 23.11 16.23 9.83
N GLN A 863 23.71 15.07 10.13
CA GLN A 863 25.08 14.98 10.65
C GLN A 863 26.13 14.63 9.58
N VAL A 864 25.71 14.32 8.34
CA VAL A 864 26.66 13.97 7.26
C VAL A 864 27.62 15.12 6.97
N ALA A 865 27.12 16.35 6.87
CA ALA A 865 27.96 17.49 6.49
C ALA A 865 29.10 17.74 7.49
N GLU A 866 28.79 17.68 8.79
CA GLU A 866 29.78 17.91 9.85
C GLU A 866 30.80 16.77 9.92
N LEU A 867 30.33 15.51 9.83
CA LEU A 867 31.22 14.36 9.76
C LEU A 867 32.15 14.44 8.54
N MET A 868 31.62 14.76 7.36
CA MET A 868 32.39 14.84 6.13
C MET A 868 33.43 15.97 6.19
N LYS A 869 33.06 17.14 6.72
CA LYS A 869 33.99 18.25 6.92
C LYS A 869 35.12 17.86 7.88
N GLY A 870 34.77 17.26 9.02
CA GLY A 870 35.74 16.79 10.01
C GLY A 870 36.69 15.74 9.46
N ILE A 871 36.18 14.79 8.68
CA ILE A 871 37.02 13.77 8.01
C ILE A 871 37.96 14.42 7.00
N VAL A 872 37.50 15.36 6.17
CA VAL A 872 38.36 16.05 5.20
C VAL A 872 39.48 16.82 5.92
N THR A 873 39.15 17.49 7.02
CA THR A 873 40.15 18.17 7.87
C THR A 873 41.15 17.18 8.46
N ASP A 874 40.67 16.09 9.06
CA ASP A 874 41.55 15.07 9.64
C ASP A 874 42.44 14.42 8.56
N LEU A 875 41.98 14.25 7.32
CA LEU A 875 42.82 13.77 6.21
C LEU A 875 43.91 14.80 5.84
N GLN A 876 43.54 16.08 5.69
CA GLN A 876 44.47 17.16 5.36
C GLN A 876 45.55 17.38 6.44
N GLU A 877 45.18 17.20 7.70
CA GLU A 877 46.06 17.31 8.87
C GLU A 877 46.78 15.99 9.19
N GLY A 878 46.68 14.97 8.31
CA GLY A 878 47.32 13.68 8.50
C GLY A 878 46.91 12.98 9.80
N PHE A 879 45.71 13.20 10.30
CA PHE A 879 45.16 12.73 11.57
C PHE A 879 45.94 13.23 12.78
N ASP A 880 46.40 14.49 12.80
CA ASP A 880 47.09 15.08 13.96
C ASP A 880 46.31 14.81 15.25
N GLU A 881 47.02 14.30 16.26
CA GLU A 881 46.41 13.77 17.48
C GLU A 881 45.69 14.90 18.23
N TYR A 882 44.38 15.04 18.03
CA TYR A 882 43.55 15.88 18.87
C TYR A 882 43.20 15.10 20.13
N PHE A 883 44.03 15.27 21.15
CA PHE A 883 43.62 15.09 22.55
C PHE A 883 42.28 15.82 22.75
N TRP A 884 41.37 15.18 23.49
CA TRP A 884 40.22 15.88 24.06
C TRP A 884 40.69 16.98 25.01
#